data_AF-A0A6C0KZW6-F1
#
_entry.id   AF-A0A6C0KZW6-F1
#
_cell.length_a   1.000
_cell.length_b   1.000
_cell.length_c   1.000
_cell.angle_alpha   90.00
_cell.angle_beta   90.00
_cell.angle_gamma   90.00
#
_symmetry.space_group_name_H-M   'P 1'
#
loop_
_entity.id
_entity.type
_entity.pdbx_description
1 polymer ?
#
loop_
_entity_poly.entity_id
_entity_poly.type
_entity_poly.pdbx_seq_one_letter_code
_entity_poly.pdbx_strand_id
1 'polypeptide(L)'
;MNPEYIEEVLSFPYKLDGFQIDAIDAILKGHNVLTLSHTGSGKSSIGEFSIANAIKNGKRAIYTTPIKALSNQKYGDFQKKFSGSCVGILTGDIKVNPDAQILVATQEIICNLLYTNIEYFEDVGTLVIDETHYLRDANRGTVYEQTIAMIPKNIILVMLSATLPGADNLSKWVEDIKEKPCVMTSTNVRPVPLVHQVYWNGEYKQVLEGDHNFDEHAYKSMFNIWKESKTVRLKDKPSDTTTLIKFLDNLSERELFPALFFQFSRKGCERLAKMIQRSWLDGKEQTQCINLFDFYVRKYLGEQGMQLSQVWMIRAMLSKGVAVHHSGLIPVLKEIIESIFDKGWIRVMFVTETFSVGINMPTKCVVFSELQKFDGKEQRCLLPAEYIQMAGRAGRRGKDILGTVIYFPFPPKNMVTLSDFANIIKGKHSTISSKFIMDPVLLLKCIETNRPPSEVFDSTLMSKEIESSIKGIDYEIAEVVKQFDSIPVTKEQEEKYNEIKAKEVVMMKAKPKQRRKHQVVIKEMKNNLNESVISNIELRKQKLAQYTKLKNNKLDALNYIKETCEWQEDVLQRLGYLNKDSESKSYVTLMGRACSGINESDAFLTVEYLMQLFERFEANDTMSATMAFVLGTFIDERELNKEESDDGQSFVEKFKTIVSNSYVINNVEYELNELKNIYEKLANEERLRDGSMKLTPDFGAYVYLWTIKELSYSQLVEKLGGTLYEGNFVKNMLKVHNICEEWKNVADIYQRPDFAGLISNIQTKIIRDIVICDSLYIQS
;
A
#
# COMPACT_ATOMS: atom_id res chain seq x y z
N MET A 1 -22.82 -19.28 -25.49
CA MET A 1 -21.58 -19.93 -25.04
C MET A 1 -21.85 -21.43 -24.86
N ASN A 2 -20.95 -22.33 -25.28
CA ASN A 2 -21.10 -23.76 -25.03
C ASN A 2 -20.54 -24.10 -23.63
N PRO A 3 -21.37 -24.44 -22.61
CA PRO A 3 -20.90 -24.78 -21.27
C PRO A 3 -19.91 -25.96 -21.27
N GLU A 4 -20.05 -26.87 -22.24
CA GLU A 4 -19.17 -28.03 -22.40
C GLU A 4 -17.71 -27.61 -22.67
N TYR A 5 -17.50 -26.50 -23.40
CA TYR A 5 -16.15 -26.00 -23.67
C TYR A 5 -15.49 -25.42 -22.42
N ILE A 6 -16.27 -24.79 -21.52
CA ILE A 6 -15.72 -24.31 -20.25
C ILE A 6 -15.26 -25.49 -19.41
N GLU A 7 -16.09 -26.54 -19.30
CA GLU A 7 -15.74 -27.75 -18.57
C GLU A 7 -14.54 -28.49 -19.19
N GLU A 8 -14.41 -28.46 -20.52
CA GLU A 8 -13.24 -29.02 -21.23
C GLU A 8 -11.93 -28.28 -20.89
N VAL A 9 -11.98 -26.97 -20.70
CA VAL A 9 -10.80 -26.16 -20.33
C VAL A 9 -10.49 -26.27 -18.84
N LEU A 10 -11.50 -26.11 -17.98
CA LEU A 10 -11.36 -26.23 -16.53
C LEU A 10 -12.70 -26.58 -15.87
N SER A 11 -12.77 -27.77 -15.28
CA SER A 11 -13.95 -28.21 -14.53
C SER A 11 -14.00 -27.55 -13.14
N PHE A 12 -15.17 -26.99 -12.80
CA PHE A 12 -15.45 -26.41 -11.48
C PHE A 12 -16.37 -27.32 -10.66
N PRO A 13 -16.14 -27.51 -9.34
CA PRO A 13 -16.98 -28.35 -8.50
C PRO A 13 -18.33 -27.72 -8.12
N TYR A 14 -18.67 -26.57 -8.73
CA TYR A 14 -19.88 -25.79 -8.49
C TYR A 14 -20.32 -25.13 -9.79
N LYS A 15 -21.61 -24.78 -9.84
CA LYS A 15 -22.15 -24.00 -10.95
C LYS A 15 -21.60 -22.57 -10.90
N LEU A 16 -21.11 -22.08 -12.05
CA LEU A 16 -20.66 -20.71 -12.20
C LEU A 16 -21.84 -19.72 -12.19
N ASP A 17 -21.64 -18.58 -11.55
CA ASP A 17 -22.56 -17.46 -11.54
C ASP A 17 -22.51 -16.69 -12.88
N GLY A 18 -23.59 -15.97 -13.24
CA GLY A 18 -23.69 -15.28 -14.54
C GLY A 18 -22.51 -14.36 -14.86
N PHE A 19 -22.08 -13.54 -13.88
CA PHE A 19 -20.94 -12.64 -14.06
C PHE A 19 -19.62 -13.38 -14.33
N GLN A 20 -19.46 -14.61 -13.80
CA GLN A 20 -18.28 -15.45 -14.07
C GLN A 20 -18.33 -15.98 -15.50
N ILE A 21 -19.50 -16.40 -15.97
CA ILE A 21 -19.70 -16.88 -17.34
C ILE A 21 -19.42 -15.75 -18.34
N ASP A 22 -19.95 -14.55 -18.10
CA ASP A 22 -19.72 -13.39 -18.97
C ASP A 22 -18.24 -13.01 -19.06
N ALA A 23 -17.52 -13.09 -17.92
CA ALA A 23 -16.09 -12.85 -17.86
C ALA A 23 -15.29 -13.89 -18.65
N ILE A 24 -15.65 -15.18 -18.50
CA ILE A 24 -15.03 -16.28 -19.24
C ILE A 24 -15.28 -16.13 -20.74
N ASP A 25 -16.50 -15.74 -21.16
CA ASP A 25 -16.83 -15.52 -22.57
C ASP A 25 -15.99 -14.38 -23.18
N ALA A 26 -15.79 -13.30 -22.44
CA ALA A 26 -14.89 -12.23 -22.83
C ALA A 26 -13.44 -12.72 -22.98
N ILE A 27 -12.92 -13.52 -22.04
CA ILE A 27 -11.57 -14.11 -22.12
C ILE A 27 -11.43 -14.98 -23.38
N LEU A 28 -12.42 -15.81 -23.69
CA LEU A 28 -12.40 -16.68 -24.87
C LEU A 28 -12.44 -15.92 -26.20
N LYS A 29 -13.10 -14.75 -26.22
CA LYS A 29 -13.06 -13.81 -27.35
C LYS A 29 -11.74 -13.04 -27.43
N GLY A 30 -10.84 -13.28 -26.48
CA GLY A 30 -9.60 -12.53 -26.35
C GLY A 30 -9.85 -11.08 -26.00
N HIS A 31 -10.82 -10.76 -25.14
CA HIS A 31 -11.04 -9.42 -24.60
C HIS A 31 -10.40 -9.29 -23.21
N ASN A 32 -10.10 -8.06 -22.78
CA ASN A 32 -9.72 -7.78 -21.40
C ASN A 32 -10.96 -7.86 -20.51
N VAL A 33 -10.77 -8.13 -19.22
CA VAL A 33 -11.87 -8.25 -18.26
C VAL A 33 -11.57 -7.45 -17.00
N LEU A 34 -12.56 -6.67 -16.55
CA LEU A 34 -12.60 -6.05 -15.22
C LEU A 34 -13.76 -6.63 -14.43
N THR A 35 -13.46 -7.45 -13.43
CA THR A 35 -14.49 -8.06 -12.58
C THR A 35 -14.61 -7.35 -11.24
N LEU A 36 -15.81 -6.87 -10.92
CA LEU A 36 -16.14 -6.23 -9.65
C LEU A 36 -17.09 -7.12 -8.85
N SER A 37 -16.67 -7.61 -7.68
CA SER A 37 -17.61 -8.29 -6.78
C SER A 37 -17.16 -8.25 -5.33
N HIS A 38 -18.00 -8.69 -4.39
CA HIS A 38 -17.61 -8.78 -2.99
C HIS A 38 -16.60 -9.91 -2.74
N THR A 39 -15.77 -9.79 -1.70
CA THR A 39 -14.93 -10.88 -1.21
C THR A 39 -15.80 -12.12 -0.92
N GLY A 40 -15.33 -13.31 -1.30
CA GLY A 40 -16.12 -14.55 -1.18
C GLY A 40 -17.09 -14.82 -2.34
N SER A 41 -17.23 -13.92 -3.32
CA SER A 41 -18.11 -14.11 -4.49
C SER A 41 -17.57 -15.06 -5.56
N GLY A 42 -16.36 -15.62 -5.38
CA GLY A 42 -15.77 -16.56 -6.34
C GLY A 42 -15.00 -15.91 -7.51
N LYS A 43 -14.47 -14.70 -7.35
CA LYS A 43 -13.65 -14.03 -8.39
C LYS A 43 -12.48 -14.87 -8.89
N SER A 44 -11.87 -15.65 -8.00
CA SER A 44 -10.69 -16.46 -8.33
C SER A 44 -10.95 -17.44 -9.47
N SER A 45 -12.20 -17.92 -9.65
CA SER A 45 -12.56 -18.83 -10.74
C SER A 45 -12.27 -18.25 -12.13
N ILE A 46 -12.42 -16.94 -12.30
CA ILE A 46 -12.17 -16.25 -13.58
C ILE A 46 -10.66 -16.24 -13.88
N GLY A 47 -9.83 -15.93 -12.87
CA GLY A 47 -8.37 -15.97 -12.99
C GLY A 47 -7.85 -17.38 -13.27
N GLU A 48 -8.37 -18.38 -12.55
CA GLU A 48 -8.05 -19.80 -12.77
C GLU A 48 -8.41 -20.27 -14.18
N PHE A 49 -9.57 -19.88 -14.69
CA PHE A 49 -9.96 -20.19 -16.07
C PHE A 49 -9.02 -19.53 -17.08
N SER A 50 -8.65 -18.26 -16.87
CA SER A 50 -7.72 -17.56 -17.76
C SER A 50 -6.37 -18.28 -17.85
N ILE A 51 -5.85 -18.72 -16.71
CA ILE A 51 -4.62 -19.53 -16.64
C ILE A 51 -4.77 -20.82 -17.46
N ALA A 52 -5.84 -21.59 -17.22
CA ALA A 52 -6.09 -22.83 -17.94
C ALA A 52 -6.21 -22.61 -19.46
N ASN A 53 -6.90 -21.55 -19.88
CA ASN A 53 -7.05 -21.19 -21.29
C ASN A 53 -5.70 -20.81 -21.93
N ALA A 54 -4.84 -20.06 -21.25
CA ALA A 54 -3.51 -19.73 -21.76
C ALA A 54 -2.64 -20.98 -21.95
N ILE A 55 -2.65 -21.89 -20.96
CA ILE A 55 -1.92 -23.18 -21.01
C ILE A 55 -2.39 -24.03 -22.18
N LYS A 56 -3.73 -24.17 -22.35
CA LYS A 56 -4.32 -24.94 -23.46
C LYS A 56 -3.87 -24.41 -24.83
N ASN A 57 -3.63 -23.10 -24.93
CA ASN A 57 -3.14 -22.44 -26.14
C ASN A 57 -1.61 -22.43 -26.26
N GLY A 58 -0.88 -23.20 -25.43
CA GLY A 58 0.58 -23.29 -25.47
C GLY A 58 1.30 -22.03 -25.00
N LYS A 59 0.61 -21.15 -24.25
CA LYS A 59 1.15 -19.90 -23.72
C LYS A 59 1.42 -20.01 -22.21
N ARG A 60 2.20 -19.07 -21.69
CA ARG A 60 2.40 -18.88 -20.24
C ARG A 60 1.30 -18.00 -19.65
N ALA A 61 1.09 -18.13 -18.35
CA ALA A 61 0.17 -17.31 -17.58
C ALA A 61 0.86 -16.74 -16.35
N ILE A 62 0.63 -15.45 -16.09
CA ILE A 62 1.15 -14.76 -14.90
C ILE A 62 -0.04 -14.38 -14.01
N TYR A 63 0.07 -14.67 -12.72
CA TYR A 63 -0.88 -14.27 -11.69
C TYR A 63 -0.17 -13.37 -10.67
N THR A 64 -0.60 -12.12 -10.58
CA THR A 64 -0.01 -11.15 -9.67
C THR A 64 -0.87 -10.90 -8.44
N THR A 65 -0.20 -10.70 -7.31
CA THR A 65 -0.81 -10.47 -6.00
C THR A 65 -0.21 -9.25 -5.32
N PRO A 66 -0.97 -8.52 -4.48
CA PRO A 66 -0.46 -7.33 -3.78
C PRO A 66 0.59 -7.66 -2.71
N ILE A 67 0.61 -8.86 -2.14
CA ILE A 67 1.47 -9.18 -0.98
C ILE A 67 2.13 -10.56 -1.14
N LYS A 68 3.38 -10.68 -0.66
CA LYS A 68 4.17 -11.92 -0.73
C LYS A 68 3.46 -13.12 -0.08
N ALA A 69 2.78 -12.90 1.05
CA ALA A 69 2.03 -13.96 1.73
C ALA A 69 0.90 -14.56 0.85
N LEU A 70 0.20 -13.71 0.09
CA LEU A 70 -0.82 -14.17 -0.85
C LEU A 70 -0.17 -14.85 -2.07
N SER A 71 1.00 -14.39 -2.52
CA SER A 71 1.77 -15.09 -3.54
C SER A 71 2.08 -16.53 -3.11
N ASN A 72 2.55 -16.72 -1.87
CA ASN A 72 2.83 -18.05 -1.31
C ASN A 72 1.57 -18.92 -1.29
N GLN A 73 0.45 -18.39 -0.77
CA GLN A 73 -0.82 -19.12 -0.73
C GLN A 73 -1.30 -19.53 -2.14
N LYS A 74 -1.28 -18.59 -3.09
CA LYS A 74 -1.70 -18.85 -4.48
C LYS A 74 -0.80 -19.84 -5.20
N TYR A 75 0.51 -19.80 -4.93
CA TYR A 75 1.43 -20.80 -5.43
C TYR A 75 1.04 -22.20 -4.94
N GLY A 76 0.82 -22.37 -3.63
CA GLY A 76 0.39 -23.66 -3.06
C GLY A 76 -0.97 -24.14 -3.58
N ASP A 77 -1.93 -23.23 -3.78
CA ASP A 77 -3.23 -23.53 -4.40
C ASP A 77 -3.09 -24.00 -5.85
N PHE A 78 -2.25 -23.32 -6.64
CA PHE A 78 -2.03 -23.64 -8.05
C PHE A 78 -1.21 -24.91 -8.24
N GLN A 79 -0.24 -25.21 -7.37
CA GLN A 79 0.46 -26.50 -7.40
C GLN A 79 -0.51 -27.67 -7.26
N LYS A 80 -1.49 -27.57 -6.35
CA LYS A 80 -2.52 -28.62 -6.16
C LYS A 80 -3.46 -28.72 -7.36
N LYS A 81 -3.88 -27.58 -7.90
CA LYS A 81 -4.90 -27.49 -8.95
C LYS A 81 -4.37 -27.82 -10.35
N PHE A 82 -3.15 -27.40 -10.66
CA PHE A 82 -2.50 -27.56 -11.96
C PHE A 82 -1.30 -28.50 -11.87
N SER A 83 -1.45 -29.61 -11.13
CA SER A 83 -0.36 -30.57 -10.86
C SER A 83 0.30 -31.19 -12.10
N GLY A 84 -0.33 -31.08 -13.28
CA GLY A 84 0.24 -31.46 -14.58
C GLY A 84 1.05 -30.36 -15.29
N SER A 85 1.13 -29.16 -14.74
CA SER A 85 1.82 -28.00 -15.30
C SER A 85 2.92 -27.50 -14.37
N CYS A 86 3.99 -26.93 -14.94
CA CYS A 86 5.03 -26.29 -14.14
C CYS A 86 4.49 -24.98 -13.53
N VAL A 87 4.42 -24.92 -12.20
CA VAL A 87 4.10 -23.71 -11.43
C VAL A 87 5.38 -23.15 -10.83
N GLY A 88 5.56 -21.83 -10.92
CA GLY A 88 6.66 -21.08 -10.35
C GLY A 88 6.18 -19.94 -9.46
N ILE A 89 7.07 -19.45 -8.61
CA ILE A 89 6.87 -18.25 -7.80
C ILE A 89 8.07 -17.32 -7.91
N LEU A 90 7.79 -16.03 -8.12
CA LEU A 90 8.79 -14.99 -8.17
C LEU A 90 8.36 -13.80 -7.32
N THR A 91 8.95 -13.73 -6.13
CA THR A 91 8.82 -12.60 -5.21
C THR A 91 10.21 -12.05 -4.90
N GLY A 92 10.29 -10.90 -4.22
CA GLY A 92 11.59 -10.38 -3.76
C GLY A 92 12.37 -11.32 -2.84
N ASP A 93 11.69 -12.25 -2.14
CA ASP A 93 12.35 -13.12 -1.13
C ASP A 93 12.52 -14.56 -1.62
N ILE A 94 11.65 -15.01 -2.54
CA ILE A 94 11.56 -16.40 -2.97
C ILE A 94 11.47 -16.47 -4.49
N LYS A 95 12.37 -17.26 -5.07
CA LYS A 95 12.46 -17.53 -6.51
C LYS A 95 12.50 -19.04 -6.74
N VAL A 96 11.39 -19.59 -7.22
CA VAL A 96 11.27 -21.02 -7.56
C VAL A 96 10.70 -21.13 -8.97
N ASN A 97 11.44 -21.78 -9.87
CA ASN A 97 11.06 -21.99 -11.27
C ASN A 97 10.47 -20.74 -11.95
N PRO A 98 11.24 -19.63 -12.07
CA PRO A 98 10.73 -18.36 -12.59
C PRO A 98 10.20 -18.46 -14.02
N ASP A 99 10.68 -19.41 -14.83
CA ASP A 99 10.29 -19.60 -16.22
C ASP A 99 9.15 -20.61 -16.39
N ALA A 100 8.49 -20.96 -15.28
CA ALA A 100 7.33 -21.84 -15.27
C ALA A 100 6.21 -21.40 -16.22
N GLN A 101 5.39 -22.37 -16.63
CA GLN A 101 4.23 -22.12 -17.48
C GLN A 101 3.17 -21.27 -16.75
N ILE A 102 3.03 -21.48 -15.44
CA ILE A 102 2.22 -20.67 -14.54
C ILE A 102 3.17 -19.98 -13.57
N LEU A 103 3.18 -18.64 -13.56
CA LEU A 103 3.98 -17.87 -12.63
C LEU A 103 3.09 -17.11 -11.65
N VAL A 104 3.32 -17.31 -10.35
CA VAL A 104 2.77 -16.44 -9.31
C VAL A 104 3.83 -15.40 -8.91
N ALA A 105 3.48 -14.12 -8.93
CA ALA A 105 4.43 -13.05 -8.62
C ALA A 105 3.79 -11.91 -7.82
N THR A 106 4.63 -11.04 -7.25
CA THR A 106 4.17 -9.74 -6.75
C THR A 106 4.09 -8.72 -7.89
N GLN A 107 3.27 -7.69 -7.73
CA GLN A 107 3.10 -6.64 -8.74
C GLN A 107 4.41 -5.90 -9.01
N GLU A 108 5.19 -5.61 -7.97
CA GLU A 108 6.45 -4.86 -8.08
C GLU A 108 7.47 -5.58 -8.98
N ILE A 109 7.54 -6.90 -8.88
CA ILE A 109 8.44 -7.72 -9.71
C ILE A 109 8.02 -7.68 -11.18
N ILE A 110 6.73 -7.88 -11.47
CA ILE A 110 6.22 -7.85 -12.85
C ILE A 110 6.36 -6.46 -13.46
N CYS A 111 6.05 -5.41 -12.70
CA CYS A 111 6.26 -4.03 -13.12
C CYS A 111 7.73 -3.77 -13.46
N ASN A 112 8.66 -4.22 -12.63
CA ASN A 112 10.09 -4.04 -12.91
C ASN A 112 10.55 -4.79 -14.17
N LEU A 113 10.08 -6.03 -14.37
CA LEU A 113 10.39 -6.82 -15.58
C LEU A 113 9.88 -6.13 -16.86
N LEU A 114 8.76 -5.41 -16.82
CA LEU A 114 8.27 -4.69 -18.01
C LEU A 114 9.24 -3.62 -18.50
N TYR A 115 10.07 -3.07 -17.62
CA TYR A 115 11.13 -2.12 -17.98
C TYR A 115 12.45 -2.84 -18.28
N THR A 116 12.85 -3.81 -17.45
CA THR A 116 14.20 -4.41 -17.56
C THR A 116 14.30 -5.56 -18.55
N ASN A 117 13.21 -6.28 -18.81
CA ASN A 117 13.20 -7.45 -19.70
C ASN A 117 11.81 -7.65 -20.32
N ILE A 118 11.47 -6.85 -21.33
CA ILE A 118 10.17 -6.93 -22.00
C ILE A 118 9.99 -8.24 -22.79
N GLU A 119 11.08 -8.84 -23.27
CA GLU A 119 11.08 -10.10 -24.02
C GLU A 119 10.52 -11.26 -23.18
N TYR A 120 10.62 -11.15 -21.84
CA TYR A 120 10.03 -12.09 -20.88
C TYR A 120 8.51 -12.30 -21.06
N PHE A 121 7.82 -11.38 -21.73
CA PHE A 121 6.37 -11.39 -21.94
C PHE A 121 5.93 -11.89 -23.33
N GLU A 122 6.86 -12.24 -24.23
CA GLU A 122 6.54 -12.64 -25.62
C GLU A 122 5.65 -13.90 -25.70
N ASP A 123 5.84 -14.84 -24.78
CA ASP A 123 5.12 -16.11 -24.72
C ASP A 123 3.98 -16.12 -23.68
N VAL A 124 3.69 -14.97 -23.06
CA VAL A 124 2.60 -14.82 -22.10
C VAL A 124 1.27 -14.60 -22.82
N GLY A 125 0.26 -15.40 -22.48
CA GLY A 125 -1.10 -15.28 -23.03
C GLY A 125 -2.04 -14.46 -22.16
N THR A 126 -1.82 -14.48 -20.83
CA THR A 126 -2.66 -13.73 -19.88
C THR A 126 -1.87 -13.23 -18.67
N LEU A 127 -2.27 -12.06 -18.19
CA LEU A 127 -1.88 -11.50 -16.90
C LEU A 127 -3.13 -11.32 -16.04
N VAL A 128 -3.20 -12.07 -14.95
CA VAL A 128 -4.24 -11.93 -13.93
C VAL A 128 -3.75 -10.98 -12.85
N ILE A 129 -4.43 -9.85 -12.67
CA ILE A 129 -4.12 -8.82 -11.67
C ILE A 129 -5.13 -8.96 -10.52
N ASP A 130 -4.72 -9.60 -9.43
CA ASP A 130 -5.54 -9.71 -8.24
C ASP A 130 -5.56 -8.41 -7.42
N GLU A 131 -6.68 -8.18 -6.75
CA GLU A 131 -6.96 -7.00 -5.94
C GLU A 131 -6.68 -5.66 -6.66
N THR A 132 -7.23 -5.48 -7.87
CA THR A 132 -7.02 -4.26 -8.70
C THR A 132 -7.43 -2.96 -8.00
N HIS A 133 -8.26 -3.02 -6.95
CA HIS A 133 -8.60 -1.87 -6.13
C HIS A 133 -7.40 -1.20 -5.43
N TYR A 134 -6.25 -1.89 -5.34
CA TYR A 134 -4.97 -1.33 -4.89
C TYR A 134 -4.42 -0.20 -5.79
N LEU A 135 -5.00 0.01 -6.98
CA LEU A 135 -4.73 1.19 -7.79
C LEU A 135 -4.94 2.51 -7.02
N ARG A 136 -5.78 2.51 -5.98
CA ARG A 136 -6.04 3.67 -5.12
C ARG A 136 -5.03 3.85 -3.99
N ASP A 137 -4.18 2.86 -3.74
CA ASP A 137 -3.20 2.90 -2.67
C ASP A 137 -2.15 3.98 -2.93
N ALA A 138 -1.84 4.79 -1.92
CA ALA A 138 -0.95 5.93 -2.07
C ALA A 138 0.50 5.54 -2.42
N ASN A 139 0.94 4.36 -1.98
CA ASN A 139 2.32 3.90 -2.14
C ASN A 139 2.45 2.91 -3.31
N ARG A 140 1.41 2.10 -3.57
CA ARG A 140 1.44 0.99 -4.54
C ARG A 140 0.62 1.23 -5.79
N GLY A 141 -0.26 2.23 -5.81
CA GLY A 141 -1.12 2.52 -6.95
C GLY A 141 -0.35 2.79 -8.24
N THR A 142 0.81 3.45 -8.15
CA THR A 142 1.71 3.71 -9.29
C THR A 142 2.15 2.41 -9.98
N VAL A 143 2.45 1.36 -9.23
CA VAL A 143 2.93 0.07 -9.75
C VAL A 143 1.82 -0.64 -10.55
N TYR A 144 0.59 -0.61 -10.03
CA TYR A 144 -0.57 -1.16 -10.74
C TYR A 144 -0.85 -0.41 -12.03
N GLU A 145 -0.81 0.93 -11.98
CA GLU A 145 -1.06 1.78 -13.13
C GLU A 145 0.00 1.55 -14.23
N GLN A 146 1.29 1.54 -13.85
CA GLN A 146 2.41 1.24 -14.76
C GLN A 146 2.29 -0.16 -15.36
N THR A 147 1.97 -1.18 -14.55
CA THR A 147 1.81 -2.56 -15.04
C THR A 147 0.71 -2.64 -16.10
N ILE A 148 -0.45 -2.07 -15.83
CA ILE A 148 -1.58 -2.04 -16.77
C ILE A 148 -1.22 -1.22 -18.01
N ALA A 149 -0.54 -0.08 -17.87
CA ALA A 149 -0.12 0.75 -18.98
C ALA A 149 0.86 0.02 -19.91
N MET A 150 1.90 -0.59 -19.34
CA MET A 150 3.06 -1.08 -20.09
C MET A 150 2.94 -2.51 -20.62
N ILE A 151 2.03 -3.33 -20.10
CA ILE A 151 1.87 -4.71 -20.56
C ILE A 151 1.54 -4.78 -22.07
N PRO A 152 2.18 -5.66 -22.87
CA PRO A 152 1.91 -5.79 -24.30
C PRO A 152 0.42 -6.04 -24.63
N LYS A 153 -0.08 -5.41 -25.70
CA LYS A 153 -1.50 -5.43 -26.12
C LYS A 153 -2.01 -6.84 -26.47
N ASN A 154 -1.13 -7.75 -26.89
CA ASN A 154 -1.47 -9.14 -27.21
C ASN A 154 -1.85 -9.96 -25.98
N ILE A 155 -1.46 -9.54 -24.77
CA ILE A 155 -1.75 -10.25 -23.52
C ILE A 155 -3.18 -9.95 -23.08
N ILE A 156 -3.91 -10.97 -22.64
CA ILE A 156 -5.26 -10.79 -22.07
C ILE A 156 -5.12 -10.35 -20.61
N LEU A 157 -5.63 -9.16 -20.29
CA LEU A 157 -5.68 -8.66 -18.92
C LEU A 157 -6.95 -9.12 -18.21
N VAL A 158 -6.78 -9.78 -17.07
CA VAL A 158 -7.87 -10.19 -16.18
C VAL A 158 -7.70 -9.48 -14.84
N MET A 159 -8.45 -8.40 -14.65
CA MET A 159 -8.42 -7.56 -13.45
C MET A 159 -9.51 -8.00 -12.47
N LEU A 160 -9.11 -8.51 -11.31
CA LEU A 160 -10.02 -8.98 -10.27
C LEU A 160 -10.05 -7.94 -9.15
N SER A 161 -11.23 -7.38 -8.88
CA SER A 161 -11.37 -6.31 -7.89
C SER A 161 -12.54 -6.53 -6.95
N ALA A 162 -12.45 -5.90 -5.79
CA ALA A 162 -13.58 -5.69 -4.91
C ALA A 162 -14.54 -4.64 -5.55
N THR A 163 -15.35 -3.98 -4.74
CA THR A 163 -16.12 -2.83 -5.21
C THR A 163 -15.17 -1.67 -5.56
N LEU A 164 -15.30 -1.14 -6.77
CA LEU A 164 -14.43 -0.08 -7.28
C LEU A 164 -15.28 1.03 -7.92
N PRO A 165 -15.44 2.19 -7.26
CA PRO A 165 -16.24 3.29 -7.80
C PRO A 165 -15.54 3.94 -8.98
N GLY A 166 -16.29 4.27 -10.03
CA GLY A 166 -15.71 4.79 -11.27
C GLY A 166 -14.97 3.73 -12.08
N ALA A 167 -15.28 2.45 -11.88
CA ALA A 167 -14.73 1.36 -12.68
C ALA A 167 -15.01 1.49 -14.18
N ASP A 168 -16.08 2.17 -14.59
CA ASP A 168 -16.34 2.48 -16.00
C ASP A 168 -15.20 3.29 -16.63
N ASN A 169 -14.66 4.26 -15.90
CA ASN A 169 -13.52 5.06 -16.36
C ASN A 169 -12.26 4.20 -16.49
N LEU A 170 -12.04 3.29 -15.55
CA LEU A 170 -10.92 2.34 -15.61
C LEU A 170 -11.06 1.38 -16.79
N SER A 171 -12.24 0.80 -16.99
CA SER A 171 -12.53 -0.11 -18.10
C SER A 171 -12.30 0.58 -19.43
N LYS A 172 -12.79 1.82 -19.57
CA LYS A 172 -12.60 2.63 -20.77
C LYS A 172 -11.14 2.99 -21.00
N TRP A 173 -10.41 3.39 -19.95
CA TRP A 173 -8.98 3.66 -20.07
C TRP A 173 -8.21 2.43 -20.58
N VAL A 174 -8.49 1.25 -20.02
CA VAL A 174 -7.86 -0.01 -20.48
C VAL A 174 -8.22 -0.32 -21.94
N GLU A 175 -9.48 -0.10 -22.35
CA GLU A 175 -9.90 -0.29 -23.73
C GLU A 175 -9.16 0.64 -24.70
N ASP A 176 -9.03 1.92 -24.33
CA ASP A 176 -8.35 2.94 -25.12
C ASP A 176 -6.86 2.60 -25.31
N ILE A 177 -6.14 2.26 -24.22
CA ILE A 177 -4.69 2.02 -24.30
C ILE A 177 -4.34 0.65 -24.89
N LYS A 178 -5.24 -0.34 -24.78
CA LYS A 178 -5.01 -1.69 -25.31
C LYS A 178 -5.58 -1.88 -26.71
N GLU A 179 -6.36 -0.92 -27.21
CA GLU A 179 -7.08 -1.01 -28.49
C GLU A 179 -7.88 -2.32 -28.59
N LYS A 180 -8.48 -2.71 -27.45
CA LYS A 180 -9.04 -4.04 -27.23
C LYS A 180 -10.16 -3.95 -26.20
N PRO A 181 -11.35 -4.52 -26.45
CA PRO A 181 -12.48 -4.38 -25.54
C PRO A 181 -12.13 -4.78 -24.11
N CYS A 182 -12.60 -3.99 -23.15
CA CYS A 182 -12.50 -4.31 -21.73
C CYS A 182 -13.90 -4.56 -21.18
N VAL A 183 -14.24 -5.84 -21.01
CA VAL A 183 -15.57 -6.25 -20.55
C VAL A 183 -15.64 -6.13 -19.03
N MET A 184 -16.47 -5.20 -18.57
CA MET A 184 -16.76 -5.08 -17.15
C MET A 184 -17.85 -6.09 -16.76
N THR A 185 -17.56 -6.92 -15.76
CA THR A 185 -18.54 -7.81 -15.15
C THR A 185 -18.70 -7.47 -13.69
N SER A 186 -19.92 -7.59 -13.17
CA SER A 186 -20.15 -7.29 -11.76
C SER A 186 -21.26 -8.13 -11.14
N THR A 187 -21.19 -8.27 -9.83
CA THR A 187 -22.34 -8.69 -9.03
C THR A 187 -22.46 -7.82 -7.79
N ASN A 188 -23.65 -7.25 -7.60
CA ASN A 188 -24.04 -6.54 -6.39
C ASN A 188 -24.69 -7.48 -5.36
N VAL A 189 -24.88 -8.75 -5.73
CA VAL A 189 -25.46 -9.75 -4.84
C VAL A 189 -24.32 -10.52 -4.20
N ARG A 190 -24.21 -10.38 -2.88
CA ARG A 190 -23.32 -11.20 -2.08
C ARG A 190 -23.90 -12.62 -1.95
N PRO A 191 -23.11 -13.69 -2.15
CA PRO A 191 -23.62 -15.06 -2.00
C PRO A 191 -24.13 -15.38 -0.59
N VAL A 192 -23.55 -14.75 0.43
CA VAL A 192 -23.97 -14.87 1.84
C VAL A 192 -24.29 -13.47 2.36
N PRO A 193 -25.58 -13.11 2.55
CA PRO A 193 -25.97 -11.78 3.01
C PRO A 193 -25.46 -11.48 4.43
N LEU A 194 -25.25 -10.19 4.71
CA LEU A 194 -24.78 -9.72 6.01
C LEU A 194 -25.91 -9.17 6.88
N VAL A 195 -25.75 -9.37 8.19
CA VAL A 195 -26.52 -8.71 9.23
C VAL A 195 -25.56 -7.99 10.17
N HIS A 196 -25.80 -6.70 10.42
CA HIS A 196 -24.96 -5.89 11.29
C HIS A 196 -25.67 -5.60 12.59
N GLN A 197 -24.97 -5.84 13.70
CA GLN A 197 -25.49 -5.69 15.05
C GLN A 197 -24.54 -4.82 15.88
N VAL A 198 -25.10 -4.08 16.83
CA VAL A 198 -24.33 -3.45 17.91
C VAL A 198 -24.61 -4.22 19.18
N TYR A 199 -23.55 -4.57 19.91
CA TYR A 199 -23.62 -5.25 21.19
C TYR A 199 -23.21 -4.32 22.33
N TRP A 200 -24.01 -4.30 23.39
CA TRP A 200 -23.64 -3.66 24.66
C TRP A 200 -24.30 -4.39 25.82
N ASN A 201 -23.50 -4.76 26.82
CA ASN A 201 -23.97 -5.30 28.11
C ASN A 201 -25.02 -6.43 28.00
N GLY A 202 -24.83 -7.40 27.10
CA GLY A 202 -25.73 -8.54 26.89
C GLY A 202 -26.82 -8.32 25.86
N GLU A 203 -27.05 -7.08 25.43
CA GLU A 203 -28.06 -6.75 24.42
C GLU A 203 -27.47 -6.62 23.02
N TYR A 204 -28.24 -7.07 22.02
CA TYR A 204 -27.93 -6.91 20.60
C TYR A 204 -29.02 -6.08 19.93
N LYS A 205 -28.63 -5.11 19.12
CA LYS A 205 -29.54 -4.38 18.23
C LYS A 205 -29.03 -4.51 16.81
N GLN A 206 -29.87 -5.04 15.93
CA GLN A 206 -29.61 -5.00 14.50
C GLN A 206 -29.70 -3.56 14.02
N VAL A 207 -28.67 -3.10 13.34
CA VAL A 207 -28.56 -1.73 12.84
C VAL A 207 -28.51 -1.67 11.32
N LEU A 208 -28.21 -2.79 10.64
CA LEU A 208 -28.26 -2.88 9.18
C LEU A 208 -28.72 -4.27 8.77
N GLU A 209 -29.66 -4.31 7.82
CA GLU A 209 -30.03 -5.52 7.09
C GLU A 209 -29.51 -5.41 5.64
N GLY A 210 -28.68 -6.38 5.23
CA GLY A 210 -27.97 -6.31 3.95
C GLY A 210 -27.08 -5.07 3.86
N ASP A 211 -27.08 -4.39 2.72
CA ASP A 211 -26.21 -3.22 2.46
C ASP A 211 -26.96 -1.87 2.44
N HIS A 212 -28.27 -1.84 2.75
CA HIS A 212 -29.12 -0.68 2.39
C HIS A 212 -29.93 -0.07 3.55
N ASN A 213 -30.41 -0.87 4.51
CA ASN A 213 -31.40 -0.43 5.50
C ASN A 213 -30.79 -0.14 6.88
N PHE A 214 -30.12 1.00 7.01
CA PHE A 214 -29.55 1.43 8.31
C PHE A 214 -30.65 1.95 9.23
N ASP A 215 -30.82 1.32 10.39
CA ASP A 215 -31.72 1.74 11.45
C ASP A 215 -30.99 2.67 12.44
N GLU A 216 -31.16 3.98 12.23
CA GLU A 216 -30.62 5.00 13.13
C GLU A 216 -31.20 4.91 14.54
N HIS A 217 -32.47 4.51 14.69
CA HIS A 217 -33.12 4.42 15.99
C HIS A 217 -32.53 3.28 16.81
N ALA A 218 -32.25 2.14 16.18
CA ALA A 218 -31.55 1.02 16.79
C ALA A 218 -30.18 1.46 17.33
N TYR A 219 -29.37 2.16 16.52
CA TYR A 219 -28.06 2.66 16.97
C TYR A 219 -28.21 3.70 18.10
N LYS A 220 -29.09 4.69 17.94
CA LYS A 220 -29.36 5.73 18.96
C LYS A 220 -29.78 5.13 20.29
N SER A 221 -30.63 4.10 20.27
CA SER A 221 -31.08 3.40 21.49
C SER A 221 -29.88 2.79 22.22
N MET A 222 -28.99 2.12 21.49
CA MET A 222 -27.80 1.49 22.06
C MET A 222 -26.80 2.53 22.57
N PHE A 223 -26.61 3.61 21.81
CA PHE A 223 -25.77 4.74 22.20
C PHE A 223 -26.25 5.41 23.49
N ASN A 224 -27.57 5.52 23.69
CA ASN A 224 -28.14 6.07 24.92
C ASN A 224 -27.90 5.17 26.12
N ILE A 225 -28.13 3.85 25.99
CA ILE A 225 -27.83 2.86 27.05
C ILE A 225 -26.34 2.95 27.45
N TRP A 226 -25.46 3.03 26.46
CA TRP A 226 -24.03 3.24 26.68
C TRP A 226 -23.74 4.56 27.42
N LYS A 227 -24.34 5.67 26.98
CA LYS A 227 -24.13 6.99 27.59
C LYS A 227 -24.59 7.03 29.04
N GLU A 228 -25.73 6.42 29.37
CA GLU A 228 -26.26 6.32 30.73
C GLU A 228 -25.32 5.51 31.63
N SER A 229 -24.70 4.44 31.10
CA SER A 229 -23.75 3.61 31.86
C SER A 229 -22.47 4.35 32.32
N LYS A 230 -22.15 5.53 31.75
CA LYS A 230 -21.03 6.37 32.22
C LYS A 230 -21.26 6.99 33.59
N THR A 231 -22.51 7.12 34.02
CA THR A 231 -22.87 7.71 35.32
C THR A 231 -22.67 6.74 36.51
N VAL A 232 -22.46 5.45 36.23
CA VAL A 232 -22.18 4.42 37.24
C VAL A 232 -20.77 4.58 37.80
N ARG A 233 -20.62 4.47 39.13
CA ARG A 233 -19.32 4.59 39.83
C ARG A 233 -18.33 3.55 39.28
N LEU A 234 -17.07 3.96 39.12
CA LEU A 234 -15.97 3.13 38.59
C LEU A 234 -15.77 1.79 39.32
N LYS A 235 -16.11 1.71 40.61
CA LYS A 235 -15.98 0.49 41.43
C LYS A 235 -17.02 -0.60 41.13
N ASP A 236 -18.12 -0.25 40.47
CA ASP A 236 -19.24 -1.17 40.20
C ASP A 236 -19.22 -1.71 38.75
N LYS A 237 -18.23 -1.33 37.93
CA LYS A 237 -18.12 -1.79 36.55
C LYS A 237 -17.46 -3.18 36.49
N PRO A 238 -18.01 -4.15 35.74
CA PRO A 238 -17.37 -5.44 35.55
C PRO A 238 -16.01 -5.26 34.91
N SER A 239 -15.05 -6.12 35.26
CA SER A 239 -13.74 -6.10 34.62
C SER A 239 -13.85 -6.35 33.12
N ASP A 240 -12.93 -5.76 32.36
CA ASP A 240 -12.79 -5.97 30.92
C ASP A 240 -12.77 -7.47 30.57
N THR A 241 -12.07 -8.29 31.38
CA THR A 241 -12.02 -9.75 31.23
C THR A 241 -13.39 -10.39 31.35
N THR A 242 -14.15 -10.00 32.39
CA THR A 242 -15.50 -10.54 32.61
C THR A 242 -16.43 -10.18 31.45
N THR A 243 -16.33 -8.95 30.95
CA THR A 243 -17.13 -8.46 29.83
C THR A 243 -16.80 -9.21 28.54
N LEU A 244 -15.51 -9.42 28.26
CA LEU A 244 -15.05 -10.19 27.11
C LEU A 244 -15.55 -11.63 27.16
N ILE A 245 -15.33 -12.33 28.28
CA ILE A 245 -15.72 -13.74 28.41
C ILE A 245 -17.24 -13.90 28.28
N LYS A 246 -18.04 -13.03 28.90
CA LYS A 246 -19.50 -13.03 28.74
C LYS A 246 -19.92 -12.85 27.28
N PHE A 247 -19.25 -11.96 26.54
CA PHE A 247 -19.53 -11.77 25.12
C PHE A 247 -19.17 -13.02 24.30
N LEU A 248 -18.00 -13.63 24.55
CA LEU A 248 -17.57 -14.86 23.87
C LEU A 248 -18.47 -16.06 24.17
N ASP A 249 -18.93 -16.20 25.42
CA ASP A 249 -19.90 -17.23 25.80
C ASP A 249 -21.20 -17.04 25.02
N ASN A 250 -21.68 -15.79 24.89
CA ASN A 250 -22.87 -15.50 24.10
C ASN A 250 -22.67 -15.77 22.59
N LEU A 251 -21.48 -15.50 22.03
CA LEU A 251 -21.16 -15.90 20.65
C LEU A 251 -21.20 -17.42 20.48
N SER A 252 -20.67 -18.17 21.47
CA SER A 252 -20.68 -19.63 21.47
C SER A 252 -22.10 -20.18 21.54
N GLU A 253 -22.95 -19.64 22.43
CA GLU A 253 -24.36 -20.03 22.58
C GLU A 253 -25.17 -19.76 21.31
N ARG A 254 -24.81 -18.73 20.54
CA ARG A 254 -25.40 -18.40 19.24
C ARG A 254 -24.75 -19.12 18.06
N GLU A 255 -23.82 -20.04 18.34
CA GLU A 255 -23.05 -20.78 17.33
C GLU A 255 -22.33 -19.88 16.32
N LEU A 256 -21.85 -18.70 16.72
CA LEU A 256 -21.25 -17.70 15.83
C LEU A 256 -19.74 -17.92 15.59
N PHE A 257 -19.17 -19.04 16.03
CA PHE A 257 -17.79 -19.39 15.74
C PHE A 257 -17.61 -20.02 14.33
N PRO A 258 -16.45 -19.83 13.67
CA PRO A 258 -15.34 -18.98 14.11
C PRO A 258 -15.70 -17.48 14.06
N ALA A 259 -15.06 -16.68 14.92
CA ALA A 259 -15.24 -15.24 15.02
C ALA A 259 -13.89 -14.50 14.85
N LEU A 260 -13.85 -13.52 13.94
CA LEU A 260 -12.69 -12.65 13.72
C LEU A 260 -12.90 -11.31 14.41
N PHE A 261 -11.96 -10.89 15.25
CA PHE A 261 -11.99 -9.63 15.98
C PHE A 261 -11.00 -8.65 15.36
N PHE A 262 -11.49 -7.60 14.70
CA PHE A 262 -10.64 -6.53 14.17
C PHE A 262 -10.23 -5.57 15.28
N GLN A 263 -8.93 -5.56 15.59
CA GLN A 263 -8.28 -4.70 16.56
C GLN A 263 -7.07 -4.02 15.90
N PHE A 264 -7.07 -2.69 15.80
CA PHE A 264 -6.10 -1.94 14.97
C PHE A 264 -4.74 -1.70 15.63
N SER A 265 -4.39 -2.48 16.67
CA SER A 265 -3.06 -2.48 17.27
C SER A 265 -2.61 -3.89 17.65
N ARG A 266 -1.31 -4.17 17.49
CA ARG A 266 -0.70 -5.49 17.78
C ARG A 266 -0.78 -5.81 19.25
N LYS A 267 -0.32 -4.87 20.09
CA LYS A 267 -0.46 -4.91 21.56
C LYS A 267 -1.92 -5.12 21.98
N GLY A 268 -2.87 -4.48 21.27
CA GLY A 268 -4.31 -4.67 21.50
C GLY A 268 -4.77 -6.10 21.23
N CYS A 269 -4.37 -6.68 20.10
CA CYS A 269 -4.70 -8.07 19.73
C CYS A 269 -4.22 -9.05 20.80
N GLU A 270 -2.94 -8.96 21.15
CA GLU A 270 -2.34 -9.85 22.16
C GLU A 270 -2.96 -9.66 23.54
N ARG A 271 -3.21 -8.42 23.96
CA ARG A 271 -3.84 -8.13 25.26
C ARG A 271 -5.19 -8.81 25.36
N LEU A 272 -6.05 -8.65 24.37
CA LEU A 272 -7.39 -9.27 24.36
C LEU A 272 -7.30 -10.80 24.33
N ALA A 273 -6.40 -11.37 23.55
CA ALA A 273 -6.18 -12.81 23.51
C ALA A 273 -5.67 -13.36 24.86
N LYS A 274 -4.73 -12.66 25.53
CA LYS A 274 -4.16 -13.04 26.84
C LYS A 274 -5.20 -13.01 27.98
N MET A 275 -6.26 -12.20 27.85
CA MET A 275 -7.36 -12.16 28.81
C MET A 275 -8.19 -13.45 28.81
N ILE A 276 -8.12 -14.24 27.75
CA ILE A 276 -8.91 -15.45 27.59
C ILE A 276 -8.20 -16.64 28.23
N GLN A 277 -8.79 -17.15 29.31
CA GLN A 277 -8.29 -18.33 30.04
C GLN A 277 -9.09 -19.61 29.78
N ARG A 278 -10.34 -19.47 29.32
CA ARG A 278 -11.24 -20.57 28.97
C ARG A 278 -10.89 -21.16 27.60
N SER A 279 -11.10 -22.47 27.43
CA SER A 279 -11.01 -23.17 26.14
C SER A 279 -12.40 -23.45 25.57
N TRP A 280 -12.53 -23.34 24.25
CA TRP A 280 -13.71 -23.80 23.47
C TRP A 280 -13.34 -24.96 22.53
N LEU A 281 -12.26 -25.66 22.82
CA LEU A 281 -11.87 -26.92 22.17
C LEU A 281 -12.14 -28.09 23.09
N ASP A 282 -12.50 -29.22 22.50
CA ASP A 282 -12.47 -30.49 23.23
C ASP A 282 -11.02 -30.98 23.43
N GLY A 283 -10.81 -31.97 24.31
CA GLY A 283 -9.46 -32.46 24.63
C GLY A 283 -8.73 -33.09 23.43
N LYS A 284 -9.46 -33.64 22.46
CA LYS A 284 -8.87 -34.24 21.25
C LYS A 284 -8.44 -33.15 20.27
N GLU A 285 -9.32 -32.19 19.99
CA GLU A 285 -9.03 -31.01 19.17
C GLU A 285 -7.83 -30.24 19.72
N GLN A 286 -7.81 -30.01 21.04
CA GLN A 286 -6.70 -29.34 21.72
C GLN A 286 -5.38 -30.09 21.48
N THR A 287 -5.36 -31.41 21.69
CA THR A 287 -4.15 -32.22 21.50
C THR A 287 -3.68 -32.21 20.05
N GLN A 288 -4.61 -32.36 19.09
CA GLN A 288 -4.29 -32.35 17.66
C GLN A 288 -3.77 -30.98 17.19
N CYS A 289 -4.40 -29.90 17.64
CA CYS A 289 -4.00 -28.53 17.35
C CYS A 289 -2.57 -28.25 17.81
N ILE A 290 -2.26 -28.58 19.05
CA ILE A 290 -0.94 -28.37 19.63
C ILE A 290 0.12 -29.26 18.99
N ASN A 291 -0.18 -30.53 18.73
CA ASN A 291 0.77 -31.42 18.06
C ASN A 291 1.08 -30.94 16.63
N LEU A 292 0.08 -30.45 15.89
CA LEU A 292 0.29 -29.91 14.54
C LEU A 292 1.14 -28.63 14.58
N PHE A 293 0.83 -27.73 15.51
CA PHE A 293 1.61 -26.51 15.73
C PHE A 293 3.08 -26.85 16.07
N ASP A 294 3.28 -27.69 17.08
CA ASP A 294 4.59 -28.12 17.56
C ASP A 294 5.39 -28.87 16.49
N PHE A 295 4.70 -29.62 15.60
CA PHE A 295 5.33 -30.26 14.44
C PHE A 295 5.86 -29.23 13.45
N TYR A 296 5.05 -28.27 13.03
CA TYR A 296 5.48 -27.27 12.05
C TYR A 296 6.53 -26.32 12.61
N VAL A 297 6.43 -25.91 13.87
CA VAL A 297 7.48 -25.08 14.50
C VAL A 297 8.82 -25.82 14.48
N ARG A 298 8.86 -27.11 14.83
CA ARG A 298 10.10 -27.88 14.74
C ARG A 298 10.59 -28.05 13.31
N LYS A 299 9.68 -28.26 12.35
CA LYS A 299 10.03 -28.44 10.95
C LYS A 299 10.72 -27.18 10.37
N TYR A 300 10.20 -25.99 10.68
CA TYR A 300 10.64 -24.75 10.03
C TYR A 300 11.57 -23.89 10.88
N LEU A 301 11.38 -23.85 12.20
CA LEU A 301 12.19 -23.04 13.12
C LEU A 301 13.14 -23.88 13.99
N GLY A 302 13.11 -25.22 13.85
CA GLY A 302 13.93 -26.13 14.64
C GLY A 302 13.60 -26.15 16.14
N GLU A 303 14.46 -26.79 16.94
CA GLU A 303 14.31 -26.85 18.40
C GLU A 303 14.59 -25.51 19.07
N GLN A 304 15.41 -24.65 18.46
CA GLN A 304 15.64 -23.29 18.96
C GLN A 304 14.38 -22.42 18.82
N GLY A 305 13.62 -22.59 17.72
CA GLY A 305 12.33 -21.95 17.53
C GLY A 305 11.31 -22.24 18.64
N MET A 306 11.35 -23.45 19.21
CA MET A 306 10.48 -23.82 20.33
C MET A 306 10.75 -23.01 21.61
N GLN A 307 11.89 -22.33 21.72
CA GLN A 307 12.26 -21.51 22.88
C GLN A 307 11.82 -20.05 22.75
N LEU A 308 11.28 -19.63 21.59
CA LEU A 308 10.86 -18.26 21.35
C LEU A 308 9.61 -17.90 22.18
N SER A 309 9.64 -16.75 22.85
CA SER A 309 8.52 -16.25 23.66
C SER A 309 7.21 -16.17 22.84
N GLN A 310 7.30 -15.76 21.58
CA GLN A 310 6.17 -15.70 20.66
C GLN A 310 5.56 -17.09 20.38
N VAL A 311 6.38 -18.14 20.27
CA VAL A 311 5.91 -19.52 20.08
C VAL A 311 5.15 -20.00 21.31
N TRP A 312 5.68 -19.77 22.52
CA TRP A 312 5.00 -20.11 23.77
C TRP A 312 3.67 -19.37 23.92
N MET A 313 3.64 -18.08 23.57
CA MET A 313 2.43 -17.27 23.58
C MET A 313 1.37 -17.84 22.64
N ILE A 314 1.72 -18.09 21.38
CA ILE A 314 0.80 -18.63 20.37
C ILE A 314 0.32 -20.02 20.79
N ARG A 315 1.23 -20.90 21.21
CA ARG A 315 0.90 -22.25 21.69
C ARG A 315 -0.10 -22.22 22.84
N ALA A 316 0.09 -21.32 23.82
CA ALA A 316 -0.83 -21.16 24.93
C ALA A 316 -2.23 -20.68 24.47
N MET A 317 -2.31 -19.78 23.49
CA MET A 317 -3.57 -19.32 22.92
C MET A 317 -4.27 -20.42 22.10
N LEU A 318 -3.53 -21.11 21.23
CA LEU A 318 -4.07 -22.19 20.38
C LEU A 318 -4.64 -23.34 21.20
N SER A 319 -4.05 -23.62 22.37
CA SER A 319 -4.57 -24.63 23.30
C SER A 319 -6.00 -24.35 23.78
N LYS A 320 -6.48 -23.10 23.60
CA LYS A 320 -7.82 -22.63 23.99
C LYS A 320 -8.74 -22.42 22.79
N GLY A 321 -8.25 -22.63 21.57
CA GLY A 321 -8.93 -22.25 20.33
C GLY A 321 -8.90 -20.75 20.06
N VAL A 322 -7.90 -20.04 20.59
CA VAL A 322 -7.70 -18.61 20.41
C VAL A 322 -6.42 -18.38 19.58
N ALA A 323 -6.41 -17.37 18.71
CA ALA A 323 -5.22 -16.96 18.00
C ALA A 323 -5.12 -15.44 17.84
N VAL A 324 -3.92 -14.97 17.49
CA VAL A 324 -3.66 -13.61 17.03
C VAL A 324 -3.08 -13.65 15.62
N HIS A 325 -3.39 -12.66 14.79
CA HIS A 325 -2.78 -12.51 13.46
C HIS A 325 -2.47 -11.04 13.18
N HIS A 326 -1.19 -10.71 13.13
CA HIS A 326 -0.71 -9.38 12.80
C HIS A 326 0.71 -9.42 12.23
N SER A 327 1.16 -8.33 11.63
CA SER A 327 2.47 -8.25 10.96
C SER A 327 3.68 -8.42 11.89
N GLY A 328 3.51 -8.24 13.21
CA GLY A 328 4.56 -8.53 14.21
C GLY A 328 4.85 -10.01 14.44
N LEU A 329 4.03 -10.94 13.94
CA LEU A 329 4.30 -12.37 14.05
C LEU A 329 5.30 -12.83 12.99
N ILE A 330 6.17 -13.78 13.34
CA ILE A 330 7.09 -14.44 12.42
C ILE A 330 6.29 -14.98 11.21
N PRO A 331 6.73 -14.75 9.96
CA PRO A 331 6.01 -15.16 8.75
C PRO A 331 5.48 -16.59 8.79
N VAL A 332 6.34 -17.57 9.07
CA VAL A 332 5.93 -18.99 9.11
C VAL A 332 4.91 -19.29 10.21
N LEU A 333 4.95 -18.58 11.35
CA LEU A 333 3.96 -18.76 12.42
C LEU A 333 2.58 -18.27 11.99
N LYS A 334 2.48 -17.22 11.16
CA LYS A 334 1.21 -16.80 10.56
C LYS A 334 0.65 -17.90 9.65
N GLU A 335 1.48 -18.47 8.79
CA GLU A 335 1.08 -19.54 7.87
C GLU A 335 0.64 -20.81 8.63
N ILE A 336 1.29 -21.12 9.75
CA ILE A 336 0.89 -22.24 10.63
C ILE A 336 -0.47 -21.94 11.29
N ILE A 337 -0.68 -20.74 11.84
CA ILE A 337 -1.96 -20.31 12.42
C ILE A 337 -3.07 -20.38 11.37
N GLU A 338 -2.76 -19.95 10.15
CA GLU A 338 -3.66 -20.04 9.00
C GLU A 338 -4.03 -21.49 8.69
N SER A 339 -3.05 -22.40 8.61
CA SER A 339 -3.32 -23.82 8.39
C SER A 339 -4.17 -24.43 9.52
N ILE A 340 -3.98 -24.01 10.77
CA ILE A 340 -4.77 -24.47 11.91
C ILE A 340 -6.19 -23.88 11.89
N PHE A 341 -6.35 -22.64 11.40
CA PHE A 341 -7.65 -22.02 11.18
C PHE A 341 -8.50 -22.84 10.19
N ASP A 342 -7.89 -23.30 9.09
CA ASP A 342 -8.57 -24.11 8.07
C ASP A 342 -9.02 -25.49 8.59
N LYS A 343 -8.31 -26.05 9.58
CA LYS A 343 -8.73 -27.26 10.31
C LYS A 343 -9.95 -27.02 11.20
N GLY A 344 -10.32 -25.77 11.42
CA GLY A 344 -11.43 -25.39 12.27
C GLY A 344 -11.11 -25.53 13.75
N TRP A 345 -9.84 -25.45 14.17
CA TRP A 345 -9.46 -25.49 15.59
C TRP A 345 -9.28 -24.11 16.23
N ILE A 346 -9.50 -23.04 15.47
CA ILE A 346 -9.51 -21.67 15.99
C ILE A 346 -10.96 -21.18 16.02
N ARG A 347 -11.44 -20.87 17.22
CA ARG A 347 -12.80 -20.36 17.48
C ARG A 347 -12.83 -18.84 17.46
N VAL A 348 -11.78 -18.22 18.00
CA VAL A 348 -11.63 -16.77 18.11
C VAL A 348 -10.26 -16.36 17.60
N MET A 349 -10.20 -15.39 16.69
CA MET A 349 -8.93 -14.84 16.24
C MET A 349 -8.96 -13.31 16.28
N PHE A 350 -7.96 -12.70 16.92
CA PHE A 350 -7.77 -11.25 16.96
C PHE A 350 -6.81 -10.83 15.86
N VAL A 351 -7.25 -9.92 14.99
CA VAL A 351 -6.53 -9.56 13.77
C VAL A 351 -6.39 -8.05 13.60
N THR A 352 -5.27 -7.62 13.02
CA THR A 352 -5.11 -6.25 12.52
C THR A 352 -5.71 -6.10 11.12
N GLU A 353 -5.81 -4.86 10.62
CA GLU A 353 -6.32 -4.56 9.28
C GLU A 353 -5.63 -5.35 8.16
N THR A 354 -4.33 -5.61 8.29
CA THR A 354 -3.54 -6.37 7.32
C THR A 354 -4.11 -7.76 7.01
N PHE A 355 -4.93 -8.33 7.90
CA PHE A 355 -5.61 -9.61 7.66
C PHE A 355 -6.75 -9.48 6.63
N SER A 356 -7.41 -8.33 6.58
CA SER A 356 -8.47 -8.06 5.61
C SER A 356 -7.93 -7.97 4.17
N VAL A 357 -6.63 -7.75 4.04
CA VAL A 357 -5.89 -7.72 2.79
C VAL A 357 -5.35 -9.12 2.48
N GLY A 358 -5.89 -9.76 1.44
CA GLY A 358 -5.18 -10.84 0.76
C GLY A 358 -5.01 -12.17 1.50
N ILE A 359 -5.80 -12.51 2.53
CA ILE A 359 -5.87 -13.88 3.07
C ILE A 359 -7.26 -14.45 2.84
N ASN A 360 -7.38 -15.65 2.25
CA ASN A 360 -8.68 -16.27 1.98
C ASN A 360 -9.24 -17.05 3.18
N MET A 361 -9.69 -16.32 4.22
CA MET A 361 -10.26 -16.92 5.44
C MET A 361 -11.65 -16.36 5.77
N PRO A 362 -12.70 -16.83 5.09
CA PRO A 362 -14.06 -16.46 5.46
C PRO A 362 -14.41 -17.08 6.82
N THR A 363 -15.08 -16.28 7.65
CA THR A 363 -15.47 -16.61 9.01
C THR A 363 -16.98 -16.55 9.15
N LYS A 364 -17.57 -17.17 10.18
CA LYS A 364 -19.03 -17.06 10.39
C LYS A 364 -19.39 -15.67 10.91
N CYS A 365 -18.59 -15.15 11.84
CA CYS A 365 -18.79 -13.85 12.46
C CYS A 365 -17.55 -12.95 12.37
N VAL A 366 -17.77 -11.66 12.10
CA VAL A 366 -16.77 -10.59 12.24
C VAL A 366 -17.19 -9.66 13.36
N VAL A 367 -16.26 -9.32 14.25
CA VAL A 367 -16.44 -8.42 15.37
C VAL A 367 -15.49 -7.23 15.21
N PHE A 368 -16.03 -6.02 15.28
CA PHE A 368 -15.25 -4.80 15.40
C PHE A 368 -15.17 -4.42 16.88
N SER A 369 -13.99 -4.50 17.49
CA SER A 369 -13.79 -3.96 18.84
C SER A 369 -13.71 -2.43 18.83
N GLU A 370 -13.31 -1.88 17.69
CA GLU A 370 -13.07 -0.45 17.46
C GLU A 370 -13.47 -0.07 16.04
N LEU A 371 -13.79 1.20 15.81
CA LEU A 371 -14.12 1.76 14.48
C LEU A 371 -13.24 2.97 14.13
N GLN A 372 -12.20 3.20 14.93
CA GLN A 372 -11.22 4.25 14.73
C GLN A 372 -9.84 3.62 14.71
N LYS A 373 -8.96 4.14 13.86
CA LYS A 373 -7.57 3.70 13.75
C LYS A 373 -6.65 4.91 13.53
N PHE A 374 -5.37 4.69 13.81
CA PHE A 374 -4.32 5.61 13.38
C PHE A 374 -3.96 5.33 11.92
N ASP A 375 -3.90 6.35 11.09
CA ASP A 375 -3.48 6.21 9.69
C ASP A 375 -2.06 6.70 9.42
N GLY A 376 -1.28 6.91 10.49
CA GLY A 376 0.08 7.46 10.42
C GLY A 376 0.13 8.97 10.65
N LYS A 377 -1.00 9.68 10.51
CA LYS A 377 -1.10 11.12 10.73
C LYS A 377 -2.07 11.45 11.86
N GLU A 378 -3.27 10.88 11.84
CA GLU A 378 -4.31 11.18 12.83
C GLU A 378 -5.10 9.93 13.25
N GLN A 379 -5.83 10.06 14.36
CA GLN A 379 -6.83 9.07 14.77
C GLN A 379 -8.15 9.38 14.05
N ARG A 380 -8.52 8.54 13.08
CA ARG A 380 -9.72 8.72 12.27
C ARG A 380 -10.63 7.50 12.29
N CYS A 381 -11.90 7.71 11.92
CA CYS A 381 -12.83 6.61 11.67
C CYS A 381 -12.38 5.78 10.46
N LEU A 382 -12.83 4.52 10.44
CA LEU A 382 -12.68 3.65 9.27
C LEU A 382 -13.36 4.27 8.05
N LEU A 383 -12.71 4.14 6.90
CA LEU A 383 -13.33 4.50 5.63
C LEU A 383 -14.35 3.41 5.25
N PRO A 384 -15.41 3.76 4.49
CA PRO A 384 -16.41 2.79 4.04
C PRO A 384 -15.81 1.58 3.33
N ALA A 385 -14.77 1.81 2.50
CA ALA A 385 -14.08 0.74 1.79
C ALA A 385 -13.34 -0.23 2.74
N GLU A 386 -12.65 0.31 3.75
CA GLU A 386 -11.94 -0.49 4.78
C GLU A 386 -12.95 -1.35 5.56
N TYR A 387 -14.08 -0.75 5.96
CA TYR A 387 -15.15 -1.45 6.67
C TYR A 387 -15.75 -2.59 5.85
N ILE A 388 -16.13 -2.34 4.59
CA ILE A 388 -16.73 -3.36 3.72
C ILE A 388 -15.75 -4.51 3.45
N GLN A 389 -14.46 -4.24 3.30
CA GLN A 389 -13.44 -5.28 3.12
C GLN A 389 -13.34 -6.19 4.35
N MET A 390 -13.35 -5.61 5.55
CA MET A 390 -13.30 -6.32 6.82
C MET A 390 -14.60 -7.10 7.12
N ALA A 391 -15.76 -6.43 7.03
CA ALA A 391 -17.09 -7.05 7.14
C ALA A 391 -17.31 -8.12 6.05
N GLY A 392 -16.67 -7.94 4.89
CA GLY A 392 -16.55 -8.87 3.77
C GLY A 392 -16.08 -10.28 4.13
N ARG A 393 -15.45 -10.45 5.30
CA ARG A 393 -14.99 -11.76 5.78
C ARG A 393 -16.06 -12.58 6.48
N ALA A 394 -17.18 -11.97 6.90
CA ALA A 394 -18.29 -12.69 7.51
C ALA A 394 -19.12 -13.48 6.48
N GLY A 395 -19.54 -14.67 6.85
CA GLY A 395 -20.31 -15.59 5.99
C GLY A 395 -19.43 -16.45 5.08
N ARG A 396 -19.44 -17.77 5.30
CA ARG A 396 -18.73 -18.74 4.47
C ARG A 396 -19.65 -19.31 3.40
N ARG A 397 -19.36 -19.04 2.12
CA ARG A 397 -20.13 -19.56 0.98
C ARG A 397 -20.23 -21.09 1.07
N GLY A 398 -21.46 -21.61 0.98
CA GLY A 398 -21.74 -23.05 1.06
C GLY A 398 -21.76 -23.63 2.49
N LYS A 399 -21.46 -22.84 3.53
CA LYS A 399 -21.53 -23.29 4.94
C LYS A 399 -22.51 -22.46 5.77
N ASP A 400 -22.55 -21.15 5.57
CA ASP A 400 -23.40 -20.23 6.34
C ASP A 400 -24.51 -19.63 5.47
N ILE A 401 -25.70 -19.45 6.04
CA ILE A 401 -26.85 -18.80 5.40
C ILE A 401 -26.74 -17.26 5.50
N LEU A 402 -26.19 -16.78 6.62
CA LEU A 402 -25.99 -15.37 6.94
C LEU A 402 -24.59 -15.17 7.54
N GLY A 403 -23.95 -14.05 7.19
CA GLY A 403 -22.74 -13.58 7.85
C GLY A 403 -23.09 -12.55 8.92
N THR A 404 -22.58 -12.70 10.13
CA THR A 404 -22.90 -11.79 11.24
C THR A 404 -21.75 -10.82 11.48
N VAL A 405 -22.03 -9.52 11.46
CA VAL A 405 -21.08 -8.46 11.80
C VAL A 405 -21.52 -7.80 13.09
N ILE A 406 -20.64 -7.73 14.08
CA ILE A 406 -20.96 -7.18 15.40
C ILE A 406 -20.01 -6.03 15.73
N TYR A 407 -20.55 -4.86 16.04
CA TYR A 407 -19.78 -3.81 16.70
C TYR A 407 -19.86 -4.01 18.21
N PHE A 408 -18.71 -4.29 18.83
CA PHE A 408 -18.55 -4.45 20.27
C PHE A 408 -17.58 -3.37 20.80
N PRO A 409 -18.07 -2.19 21.22
CA PRO A 409 -17.24 -1.14 21.77
C PRO A 409 -16.64 -1.60 23.11
N PHE A 410 -15.41 -2.08 23.09
CA PHE A 410 -14.75 -2.59 24.28
C PHE A 410 -14.49 -1.44 25.29
N PRO A 411 -14.96 -1.50 26.55
CA PRO A 411 -14.64 -0.48 27.55
C PRO A 411 -13.12 -0.30 27.73
N PRO A 412 -12.61 0.92 27.99
CA PRO A 412 -13.32 2.19 28.21
C PRO A 412 -13.61 2.97 26.91
N LYS A 413 -13.45 2.36 25.73
CA LYS A 413 -13.56 3.09 24.45
C LYS A 413 -14.99 3.56 24.20
N ASN A 414 -15.09 4.72 23.56
CA ASN A 414 -16.36 5.36 23.28
C ASN A 414 -17.02 4.75 22.06
N MET A 415 -18.36 4.67 22.08
CA MET A 415 -19.12 4.53 20.85
C MET A 415 -18.88 5.75 19.96
N VAL A 416 -18.75 5.53 18.66
CA VAL A 416 -18.66 6.62 17.67
C VAL A 416 -20.00 7.35 17.55
N THR A 417 -20.00 8.58 17.01
CA THR A 417 -21.25 9.32 16.81
C THR A 417 -22.14 8.61 15.78
N LEU A 418 -23.44 8.87 15.79
CA LEU A 418 -24.35 8.32 14.78
C LEU A 418 -23.91 8.72 13.36
N SER A 419 -23.49 9.96 13.17
CA SER A 419 -23.03 10.46 11.86
C SER A 419 -21.81 9.69 11.37
N ASP A 420 -20.83 9.47 12.25
CA ASP A 420 -19.62 8.71 11.91
C ASP A 420 -19.95 7.25 11.61
N PHE A 421 -20.79 6.61 12.43
CA PHE A 421 -21.22 5.24 12.21
C PHE A 421 -21.98 5.07 10.89
N ALA A 422 -22.91 5.99 10.62
CA ALA A 422 -23.65 6.02 9.36
C ALA A 422 -22.72 6.21 8.17
N ASN A 423 -21.71 7.08 8.28
CA ASN A 423 -20.71 7.27 7.24
C ASN A 423 -19.83 6.02 7.05
N ILE A 424 -19.40 5.34 8.12
CA ILE A 424 -18.63 4.09 8.01
C ILE A 424 -19.41 3.01 7.23
N ILE A 425 -20.72 2.91 7.47
CA ILE A 425 -21.56 1.88 6.86
C ILE A 425 -22.07 2.26 5.46
N LYS A 426 -22.55 3.49 5.28
CA LYS A 426 -23.25 3.97 4.08
C LYS A 426 -22.45 4.98 3.25
N GLY A 427 -21.29 5.40 3.73
CA GLY A 427 -20.52 6.48 3.12
C GLY A 427 -20.14 6.18 1.68
N LYS A 428 -20.14 7.22 0.84
CA LYS A 428 -19.70 7.09 -0.55
C LYS A 428 -18.23 6.72 -0.59
N HIS A 429 -17.91 5.74 -1.40
CA HIS A 429 -16.54 5.39 -1.70
C HIS A 429 -15.88 6.49 -2.54
N SER A 430 -14.61 6.82 -2.26
CA SER A 430 -13.87 7.74 -3.14
C SER A 430 -13.66 7.08 -4.51
N THR A 431 -13.76 7.88 -5.57
CA THR A 431 -13.47 7.44 -6.94
C THR A 431 -12.00 7.03 -7.07
N ILE A 432 -11.70 6.23 -8.09
CA ILE A 432 -10.32 6.01 -8.52
C ILE A 432 -9.74 7.38 -8.93
N SER A 433 -8.56 7.68 -8.41
CA SER A 433 -7.70 8.72 -8.97
C SER A 433 -6.29 8.16 -9.12
N SER A 434 -5.60 8.60 -10.17
CA SER A 434 -4.24 8.18 -10.45
C SER A 434 -3.31 8.39 -9.26
N LYS A 435 -2.33 7.50 -9.15
CA LYS A 435 -1.21 7.58 -8.19
C LYS A 435 0.12 7.53 -8.93
N PHE A 436 0.10 7.65 -10.25
CA PHE A 436 1.29 7.66 -11.07
C PHE A 436 2.17 8.86 -10.72
N ILE A 437 3.48 8.63 -10.72
CA ILE A 437 4.49 9.65 -10.52
C ILE A 437 5.58 9.36 -11.55
N MET A 438 5.91 10.36 -12.37
CA MET A 438 7.14 10.32 -13.17
C MET A 438 8.29 10.69 -12.25
N ASP A 439 8.84 9.70 -11.54
CA ASP A 439 10.00 9.90 -10.69
C ASP A 439 11.32 9.77 -11.47
N PRO A 440 12.44 10.31 -10.94
CA PRO A 440 13.71 10.29 -11.65
C PRO A 440 14.26 8.87 -11.93
N VAL A 441 13.91 7.86 -11.13
CA VAL A 441 14.32 6.46 -11.36
C VAL A 441 13.56 5.88 -12.55
N LEU A 442 12.26 6.14 -12.65
CA LEU A 442 11.46 5.76 -13.81
C LEU A 442 11.95 6.46 -15.08
N LEU A 443 12.33 7.74 -14.99
CA LEU A 443 12.94 8.47 -16.12
C LEU A 443 14.24 7.80 -16.60
N LEU A 444 15.13 7.39 -15.68
CA LEU A 444 16.34 6.64 -16.04
C LEU A 444 15.99 5.32 -16.75
N LYS A 445 15.01 4.56 -16.24
CA LYS A 445 14.55 3.31 -16.87
C LYS A 445 13.99 3.55 -18.28
N CYS A 446 13.23 4.63 -18.49
CA CYS A 446 12.70 5.02 -19.80
C CYS A 446 13.84 5.30 -20.81
N ILE A 447 14.81 6.13 -20.42
CA ILE A 447 15.94 6.47 -21.30
C ILE A 447 16.81 5.24 -21.59
N GLU A 448 17.11 4.42 -20.58
CA GLU A 448 17.92 3.20 -20.73
C GLU A 448 17.28 2.20 -21.71
N THR A 449 15.96 2.09 -21.67
CA THR A 449 15.19 1.15 -22.50
C THR A 449 14.77 1.73 -23.85
N ASN A 450 15.25 2.93 -24.19
CA ASN A 450 14.85 3.70 -25.38
C ASN A 450 13.32 3.87 -25.51
N ARG A 451 12.61 3.97 -24.39
CA ARG A 451 11.18 4.30 -24.35
C ARG A 451 10.98 5.76 -23.98
N PRO A 452 10.41 6.59 -24.85
CA PRO A 452 10.14 7.99 -24.52
C PRO A 452 9.25 8.12 -23.27
N PRO A 453 9.63 8.95 -22.28
CA PRO A 453 8.82 9.18 -21.09
C PRO A 453 7.40 9.67 -21.39
N SER A 454 7.24 10.42 -22.49
CA SER A 454 5.93 10.86 -22.98
C SER A 454 5.05 9.70 -23.41
N GLU A 455 5.59 8.69 -24.10
CA GLU A 455 4.83 7.52 -24.54
C GLU A 455 4.33 6.69 -23.33
N VAL A 456 5.20 6.53 -22.34
CA VAL A 456 4.85 5.89 -21.06
C VAL A 456 3.74 6.69 -20.38
N PHE A 457 3.91 8.01 -20.25
CA PHE A 457 2.95 8.89 -19.60
C PHE A 457 1.59 8.91 -20.31
N ASP A 458 1.56 8.99 -21.64
CA ASP A 458 0.32 9.06 -22.44
C ASP A 458 -0.57 7.82 -22.25
N SER A 459 0.03 6.70 -21.87
CA SER A 459 -0.67 5.45 -21.57
C SER A 459 -1.20 5.36 -20.13
N THR A 460 -0.92 6.34 -19.27
CA THR A 460 -1.31 6.34 -17.85
C THR A 460 -2.73 6.87 -17.60
N LEU A 461 -3.29 6.56 -16.44
CA LEU A 461 -4.54 7.16 -15.98
C LEU A 461 -4.33 8.64 -15.65
N MET A 462 -3.14 9.03 -15.17
CA MET A 462 -2.79 10.43 -14.92
C MET A 462 -2.94 11.29 -16.19
N SER A 463 -2.46 10.82 -17.34
CA SER A 463 -2.61 11.56 -18.60
C SER A 463 -4.08 11.79 -18.93
N LYS A 464 -4.94 10.77 -18.75
CA LYS A 464 -6.40 10.91 -18.96
C LYS A 464 -7.07 11.89 -17.99
N GLU A 465 -6.63 11.92 -16.74
CA GLU A 465 -7.12 12.90 -15.76
C GLU A 465 -6.71 14.32 -16.13
N ILE A 466 -5.48 14.51 -16.62
CA ILE A 466 -5.00 15.81 -17.12
C ILE A 466 -5.79 16.22 -18.38
N GLU A 467 -5.98 15.32 -19.35
CA GLU A 467 -6.81 15.59 -20.54
C GLU A 467 -8.23 16.03 -20.17
N SER A 468 -8.85 15.35 -19.18
CA SER A 468 -10.18 15.70 -18.69
C SER A 468 -10.18 17.05 -17.97
N SER A 469 -9.15 17.35 -17.19
CA SER A 469 -8.98 18.64 -16.52
C SER A 469 -8.85 19.79 -17.53
N ILE A 470 -8.07 19.60 -18.59
CA ILE A 470 -7.92 20.57 -19.69
C ILE A 470 -9.26 20.87 -20.36
N LYS A 471 -10.06 19.82 -20.66
CA LYS A 471 -11.41 20.00 -21.23
C LYS A 471 -12.33 20.79 -20.29
N GLY A 472 -12.24 20.55 -18.98
CA GLY A 472 -12.97 21.32 -17.97
C GLY A 472 -12.56 22.79 -17.95
N ILE A 473 -11.25 23.07 -17.99
CA ILE A 473 -10.71 24.43 -18.07
C ILE A 473 -11.17 25.13 -19.35
N ASP A 474 -11.21 24.44 -20.49
CA ASP A 474 -11.71 25.00 -21.76
C ASP A 474 -13.17 25.43 -21.68
N TYR A 475 -14.02 24.63 -21.01
CA TYR A 475 -15.41 25.00 -20.75
C TYR A 475 -15.51 26.24 -19.84
N GLU A 476 -14.73 26.28 -18.76
CA GLU A 476 -14.68 27.44 -17.87
C GLU A 476 -14.20 28.71 -18.58
N ILE A 477 -13.19 28.60 -19.44
CA ILE A 477 -12.71 29.70 -20.27
C ILE A 477 -13.83 30.22 -21.17
N ALA A 478 -14.55 29.32 -21.86
CA ALA A 478 -15.66 29.70 -22.73
C ALA A 478 -16.77 30.45 -21.96
N GLU A 479 -17.12 29.98 -20.76
CA GLU A 479 -18.11 30.65 -19.90
C GLU A 479 -17.62 32.00 -19.38
N VAL A 480 -16.34 32.13 -19.00
CA VAL A 480 -15.75 33.41 -18.55
C VAL A 480 -15.72 34.42 -19.70
N VAL A 481 -15.37 33.99 -20.92
CA VAL A 481 -15.39 34.86 -22.12
C VAL A 481 -16.81 35.34 -22.41
N LYS A 482 -17.80 34.44 -22.39
CA LYS A 482 -19.21 34.80 -22.56
C LYS A 482 -19.70 35.81 -21.52
N GLN A 483 -19.31 35.62 -20.26
CA GLN A 483 -19.62 36.57 -19.18
C GLN A 483 -18.91 37.92 -19.41
N PHE A 484 -17.64 37.90 -19.80
CA PHE A 484 -16.85 39.10 -20.08
C PHE A 484 -17.48 39.95 -21.21
N ASP A 485 -17.89 39.30 -22.30
CA ASP A 485 -18.50 39.97 -23.46
C ASP A 485 -19.90 40.53 -23.16
N SER A 486 -20.61 39.96 -22.18
CA SER A 486 -21.93 40.43 -21.76
C SER A 486 -21.91 41.72 -20.91
N ILE A 487 -20.74 42.14 -20.43
CA ILE A 487 -20.61 43.31 -19.54
C ILE A 487 -20.57 44.60 -20.38
N PRO A 488 -21.56 45.51 -20.25
CA PRO A 488 -21.65 46.70 -21.10
C PRO A 488 -20.66 47.77 -20.66
N VAL A 489 -19.55 47.89 -21.40
CA VAL A 489 -18.49 48.90 -21.24
C VAL A 489 -17.92 49.25 -22.62
N THR A 490 -17.75 50.55 -22.90
CA THR A 490 -17.07 51.04 -24.11
C THR A 490 -15.57 51.22 -23.89
N LYS A 491 -14.76 51.16 -24.97
CA LYS A 491 -13.31 51.43 -24.90
C LYS A 491 -12.99 52.79 -24.26
N GLU A 492 -13.76 53.82 -24.61
CA GLU A 492 -13.56 55.17 -24.08
C GLU A 492 -13.78 55.23 -22.55
N GLN A 493 -14.79 54.52 -22.04
CA GLN A 493 -15.03 54.42 -20.59
C GLN A 493 -13.88 53.71 -19.88
N GLU A 494 -13.34 52.65 -20.48
CA GLU A 494 -12.21 51.89 -19.93
C GLU A 494 -10.92 52.72 -19.90
N GLU A 495 -10.63 53.50 -20.95
CA GLU A 495 -9.51 54.44 -21.01
C GLU A 495 -9.60 55.51 -19.92
N LYS A 496 -10.77 56.14 -19.76
CA LYS A 496 -11.00 57.14 -18.71
C LYS A 496 -10.85 56.54 -17.30
N TYR A 497 -11.33 55.31 -17.08
CA TYR A 497 -11.12 54.60 -15.81
C TYR A 497 -9.63 54.31 -15.55
N ASN A 498 -8.88 53.92 -16.57
CA ASN A 498 -7.43 53.70 -16.47
C ASN A 498 -6.69 55.01 -16.13
N GLU A 499 -7.11 56.14 -16.69
CA GLU A 499 -6.56 57.47 -16.33
C GLU A 499 -6.85 57.82 -14.87
N ILE A 500 -8.06 57.55 -14.37
CA ILE A 500 -8.44 57.71 -12.96
C ILE A 500 -7.50 56.89 -12.07
N LYS A 501 -7.27 55.61 -12.40
CA LYS A 501 -6.36 54.73 -11.63
C LYS A 501 -4.91 55.21 -11.65
N ALA A 502 -4.41 55.69 -12.78
CA ALA A 502 -3.07 56.28 -12.86
C ALA A 502 -2.93 57.49 -11.93
N LYS A 503 -3.95 58.36 -11.87
CA LYS A 503 -3.96 59.51 -10.95
C LYS A 503 -4.08 59.09 -9.48
N GLU A 504 -4.81 58.03 -9.15
CA GLU A 504 -4.85 57.46 -7.80
C GLU A 504 -3.46 57.01 -7.32
N VAL A 505 -2.67 56.37 -8.18
CA VAL A 505 -1.28 55.96 -7.87
C VAL A 505 -0.38 57.17 -7.63
N VAL A 506 -0.48 58.21 -8.46
CA VAL A 506 0.28 59.45 -8.29
C VAL A 506 -0.12 60.15 -6.98
N MET A 507 -1.42 60.21 -6.67
CA MET A 507 -1.93 60.76 -5.42
C MET A 507 -1.38 60.02 -4.19
N MET A 508 -1.27 58.69 -4.24
CA MET A 508 -0.70 57.92 -3.13
C MET A 508 0.73 58.33 -2.80
N LYS A 509 1.52 58.71 -3.80
CA LYS A 509 2.92 59.13 -3.66
C LYS A 509 3.11 60.64 -3.38
N ALA A 510 2.04 61.43 -3.39
CA ALA A 510 2.10 62.90 -3.28
C ALA A 510 2.09 63.42 -1.82
N LYS A 511 2.68 64.61 -1.60
CA LYS A 511 2.68 65.33 -0.30
C LYS A 511 1.25 65.74 0.12
N PRO A 512 0.94 65.94 1.42
CA PRO A 512 -0.44 66.13 1.91
C PRO A 512 -1.27 67.22 1.20
N LYS A 513 -0.64 68.37 0.88
CA LYS A 513 -1.31 69.49 0.19
C LYS A 513 -1.61 69.20 -1.29
N GLN A 514 -0.75 68.42 -1.95
CA GLN A 514 -0.96 67.96 -3.34
C GLN A 514 -1.98 66.81 -3.39
N ARG A 515 -1.98 65.93 -2.38
CA ARG A 515 -2.96 64.85 -2.21
C ARG A 515 -4.40 65.37 -2.30
N ARG A 516 -4.74 66.42 -1.54
CA ARG A 516 -6.08 67.04 -1.58
C ARG A 516 -6.47 67.55 -2.97
N LYS A 517 -5.53 68.13 -3.74
CA LYS A 517 -5.80 68.58 -5.12
C LYS A 517 -6.10 67.41 -6.05
N HIS A 518 -5.30 66.34 -6.00
CA HIS A 518 -5.57 65.13 -6.79
C HIS A 518 -6.89 64.46 -6.40
N GLN A 519 -7.25 64.48 -5.12
CA GLN A 519 -8.49 63.88 -4.60
C GLN A 519 -9.75 64.54 -5.18
N VAL A 520 -9.77 65.86 -5.33
CA VAL A 520 -10.89 66.61 -5.94
C VAL A 520 -11.02 66.23 -7.42
N VAL A 521 -9.91 66.24 -8.16
CA VAL A 521 -9.90 65.89 -9.59
C VAL A 521 -10.34 64.45 -9.82
N ILE A 522 -9.85 63.49 -9.02
CA ILE A 522 -10.24 62.08 -9.11
C ILE A 522 -11.74 61.89 -8.84
N LYS A 523 -12.28 62.61 -7.84
CA LYS A 523 -13.72 62.54 -7.51
C LYS A 523 -14.59 63.04 -8.66
N GLU A 524 -14.19 64.14 -9.29
CA GLU A 524 -14.89 64.71 -10.44
C GLU A 524 -14.83 63.79 -11.67
N MET A 525 -13.66 63.19 -11.93
CA MET A 525 -13.51 62.20 -13.00
C MET A 525 -14.33 60.93 -12.76
N LYS A 526 -14.44 60.45 -11.51
CA LYS A 526 -15.31 59.31 -11.16
C LYS A 526 -16.80 59.64 -11.35
N ASN A 527 -17.24 60.83 -10.95
CA ASN A 527 -18.62 61.26 -11.16
C ASN A 527 -18.99 61.28 -12.64
N ASN A 528 -18.07 61.70 -13.52
CA ASN A 528 -18.29 61.72 -14.97
C ASN A 528 -18.40 60.31 -15.59
N LEU A 529 -17.88 59.26 -14.94
CA LEU A 529 -18.01 57.89 -15.42
C LEU A 529 -19.30 57.20 -14.97
N ASN A 530 -19.93 57.65 -13.88
CA ASN A 530 -20.99 56.95 -13.15
C ASN A 530 -20.48 55.68 -12.42
N GLU A 531 -21.02 55.43 -11.23
CA GLU A 531 -20.60 54.35 -10.32
C GLU A 531 -20.91 52.96 -10.89
N SER A 532 -22.01 52.81 -11.65
CA SER A 532 -22.37 51.56 -12.32
C SER A 532 -21.37 51.15 -13.41
N VAL A 533 -20.85 52.11 -14.17
CA VAL A 533 -19.84 51.87 -15.22
C VAL A 533 -18.51 51.49 -14.58
N ILE A 534 -18.13 52.18 -13.50
CA ILE A 534 -16.95 51.82 -12.71
C ILE A 534 -17.05 50.37 -12.21
N SER A 535 -18.20 49.98 -11.65
CA SER A 535 -18.46 48.62 -11.20
C SER A 535 -18.37 47.59 -12.35
N ASN A 536 -18.93 47.90 -13.53
CA ASN A 536 -18.82 47.05 -14.71
C ASN A 536 -17.37 46.89 -15.19
N ILE A 537 -16.58 47.97 -15.23
CA ILE A 537 -15.15 47.92 -15.60
C ILE A 537 -14.36 47.08 -14.60
N GLU A 538 -14.64 47.22 -13.30
CA GLU A 538 -14.01 46.42 -12.25
C GLU A 538 -14.36 44.93 -12.39
N LEU A 539 -15.63 44.60 -12.64
CA LEU A 539 -16.07 43.24 -12.92
C LEU A 539 -15.41 42.68 -14.19
N ARG A 540 -15.29 43.49 -15.24
CA ARG A 540 -14.62 43.10 -16.50
C ARG A 540 -13.13 42.81 -16.28
N LYS A 541 -12.44 43.61 -15.46
CA LYS A 541 -11.04 43.34 -15.03
C LYS A 541 -10.91 42.08 -14.19
N GLN A 542 -11.86 41.81 -13.29
CA GLN A 542 -11.89 40.56 -12.52
C GLN A 542 -12.05 39.33 -13.43
N LYS A 543 -12.95 39.40 -14.42
CA LYS A 543 -13.13 38.33 -15.42
C LYS A 543 -11.88 38.13 -16.28
N LEU A 544 -11.21 39.20 -16.70
CA LEU A 544 -9.94 39.09 -17.41
C LEU A 544 -8.84 38.42 -16.56
N ALA A 545 -8.75 38.75 -15.27
CA ALA A 545 -7.82 38.10 -14.35
C ALA A 545 -8.15 36.60 -14.17
N GLN A 546 -9.44 36.26 -14.05
CA GLN A 546 -9.90 34.87 -14.01
C GLN A 546 -9.53 34.11 -15.29
N TYR A 547 -9.75 34.71 -16.47
CA TYR A 547 -9.36 34.14 -17.76
C TYR A 547 -7.85 33.88 -17.84
N THR A 548 -7.02 34.86 -17.48
CA THR A 548 -5.56 34.71 -17.48
C THR A 548 -5.10 33.59 -16.56
N LYS A 549 -5.70 33.47 -15.36
CA LYS A 549 -5.43 32.37 -14.43
C LYS A 549 -5.78 31.01 -15.04
N LEU A 550 -6.96 30.87 -15.63
CA LEU A 550 -7.40 29.63 -16.28
C LEU A 550 -6.50 29.26 -17.46
N LYS A 551 -6.09 30.25 -18.28
CA LYS A 551 -5.18 30.03 -19.40
C LYS A 551 -3.81 29.55 -18.94
N ASN A 552 -3.27 30.09 -17.85
CA ASN A 552 -2.02 29.63 -17.25
C ASN A 552 -2.17 28.20 -16.71
N ASN A 553 -3.21 27.91 -15.93
CA ASN A 553 -3.48 26.56 -15.45
C ASN A 553 -3.57 25.53 -16.59
N LYS A 554 -4.18 25.89 -17.72
CA LYS A 554 -4.23 25.03 -18.92
C LYS A 554 -2.84 24.79 -19.51
N LEU A 555 -2.01 25.83 -19.60
CA LEU A 555 -0.64 25.73 -20.10
C LEU A 555 0.21 24.82 -19.20
N ASP A 556 0.13 25.02 -17.88
CA ASP A 556 0.82 24.20 -16.89
C ASP A 556 0.40 22.72 -17.01
N ALA A 557 -0.91 22.45 -17.20
CA ALA A 557 -1.42 21.10 -17.40
C ALA A 557 -0.93 20.45 -18.70
N LEU A 558 -0.87 21.21 -19.81
CA LEU A 558 -0.37 20.73 -21.10
C LEU A 558 1.14 20.42 -21.07
N ASN A 559 1.91 21.22 -20.34
CA ASN A 559 3.35 21.08 -20.25
C ASN A 559 3.81 20.18 -19.11
N TYR A 560 2.90 19.70 -18.25
CA TYR A 560 3.21 18.99 -17.01
C TYR A 560 4.32 17.93 -17.17
N ILE A 561 4.13 16.98 -18.09
CA ILE A 561 5.10 15.88 -18.26
C ILE A 561 6.42 16.38 -18.85
N LYS A 562 6.36 17.31 -19.80
CA LYS A 562 7.52 17.87 -20.46
C LYS A 562 8.39 18.64 -19.46
N GLU A 563 7.80 19.58 -18.72
CA GLU A 563 8.50 20.37 -17.71
C GLU A 563 9.05 19.48 -16.58
N THR A 564 8.31 18.45 -16.18
CA THR A 564 8.77 17.47 -15.19
C THR A 564 10.01 16.72 -15.69
N CYS A 565 9.96 16.16 -16.90
CA CYS A 565 11.10 15.42 -17.47
C CYS A 565 12.29 16.35 -17.75
N GLU A 566 12.10 17.53 -18.33
CA GLU A 566 13.18 18.48 -18.62
C GLU A 566 13.91 18.92 -17.35
N TRP A 567 13.15 19.21 -16.28
CA TRP A 567 13.74 19.55 -14.98
C TRP A 567 14.53 18.37 -14.38
N GLN A 568 13.96 17.17 -14.41
CA GLN A 568 14.64 15.97 -13.91
C GLN A 568 15.89 15.63 -14.73
N GLU A 569 15.84 15.73 -16.05
CA GLU A 569 17.00 15.50 -16.92
C GLU A 569 18.14 16.48 -16.62
N ASP A 570 17.85 17.77 -16.40
CA ASP A 570 18.87 18.75 -16.01
C ASP A 570 19.54 18.36 -14.69
N VAL A 571 18.74 18.03 -13.66
CA VAL A 571 19.27 17.61 -12.35
C VAL A 571 20.12 16.34 -12.49
N LEU A 572 19.62 15.32 -13.20
CA LEU A 572 20.32 14.06 -13.41
C LEU A 572 21.60 14.24 -14.24
N GLN A 573 21.61 15.17 -15.19
CA GLN A 573 22.81 15.51 -15.96
C GLN A 573 23.84 16.23 -15.09
N ARG A 574 23.42 17.22 -14.27
CA ARG A 574 24.32 17.93 -13.34
C ARG A 574 24.97 17.00 -12.33
N LEU A 575 24.24 15.97 -11.90
CA LEU A 575 24.74 14.95 -10.98
C LEU A 575 25.47 13.78 -11.65
N GLY A 576 25.50 13.72 -12.98
CA GLY A 576 26.25 12.70 -13.72
C GLY A 576 25.55 11.34 -13.89
N TYR A 577 24.25 11.25 -13.60
CA TYR A 577 23.43 10.05 -13.92
C TYR A 577 23.07 9.97 -15.40
N LEU A 578 22.98 11.12 -16.06
CA LEU A 578 22.77 11.25 -17.50
C LEU A 578 23.93 12.00 -18.14
N ASN A 579 24.17 11.70 -19.41
CA ASN A 579 25.01 12.53 -20.27
C ASN A 579 24.34 12.69 -21.65
N LYS A 580 24.85 13.59 -22.48
CA LYS A 580 24.34 13.82 -23.84
C LYS A 580 25.38 13.40 -24.86
N ASP A 581 24.91 12.72 -25.90
CA ASP A 581 25.75 12.41 -27.05
C ASP A 581 25.99 13.66 -27.93
N SER A 582 26.72 13.47 -29.03
CA SER A 582 27.01 14.55 -30.00
C SER A 582 25.76 15.13 -30.66
N GLU A 583 24.64 14.42 -30.65
CA GLU A 583 23.34 14.84 -31.20
C GLU A 583 22.42 15.43 -30.12
N SER A 584 22.94 15.67 -28.92
CA SER A 584 22.19 16.17 -27.75
C SER A 584 21.13 15.21 -27.20
N LYS A 585 21.19 13.91 -27.57
CA LYS A 585 20.30 12.89 -27.01
C LYS A 585 20.86 12.41 -25.68
N SER A 586 20.01 12.42 -24.66
CA SER A 586 20.33 11.94 -23.32
C SER A 586 20.54 10.43 -23.33
N TYR A 587 21.61 9.95 -22.70
CA TYR A 587 21.88 8.54 -22.45
C TYR A 587 22.29 8.31 -21.00
N VAL A 588 21.99 7.11 -20.49
CA VAL A 588 22.22 6.74 -19.08
C VAL A 588 23.69 6.39 -18.86
N THR A 589 24.31 7.00 -17.84
CA THR A 589 25.71 6.69 -17.45
C THR A 589 25.76 5.40 -16.64
N LEU A 590 26.97 4.92 -16.28
CA LEU A 590 27.11 3.80 -15.34
C LEU A 590 26.44 4.09 -13.99
N MET A 591 26.52 5.35 -13.52
CA MET A 591 25.88 5.80 -12.30
C MET A 591 24.35 5.82 -12.43
N GLY A 592 23.85 6.28 -13.57
CA GLY A 592 22.44 6.18 -13.93
C GLY A 592 21.91 4.74 -13.94
N ARG A 593 22.66 3.80 -14.52
CA ARG A 593 22.30 2.38 -14.57
C ARG A 593 22.33 1.73 -13.18
N ALA A 594 23.34 2.05 -12.37
CA ALA A 594 23.38 1.59 -10.99
C ALA A 594 22.16 2.09 -10.21
N CYS A 595 21.75 3.35 -10.42
CA CYS A 595 20.59 3.96 -9.78
C CYS A 595 19.27 3.34 -10.24
N SER A 596 19.10 3.07 -11.54
CA SER A 596 17.90 2.44 -12.10
C SER A 596 17.66 1.02 -11.56
N GLY A 597 18.72 0.34 -11.09
CA GLY A 597 18.68 -1.01 -10.52
C GLY A 597 18.27 -1.10 -9.05
N ILE A 598 18.25 0.01 -8.29
CA ILE A 598 17.90 0.01 -6.86
C ILE A 598 16.38 0.13 -6.69
N ASN A 599 15.76 -0.81 -5.96
CA ASN A 599 14.32 -0.83 -5.71
C ASN A 599 13.96 -0.98 -4.21
N GLU A 600 14.83 -1.57 -3.39
CA GLU A 600 14.54 -1.82 -1.96
C GLU A 600 14.89 -0.63 -1.06
N SER A 601 15.96 0.09 -1.40
CA SER A 601 16.37 1.32 -0.74
C SER A 601 16.13 2.52 -1.65
N ASP A 602 16.43 3.72 -1.15
CA ASP A 602 16.39 4.90 -2.01
C ASP A 602 17.63 4.94 -2.90
N ALA A 603 17.37 4.93 -4.21
CA ALA A 603 18.36 4.74 -5.26
C ALA A 603 19.47 5.79 -5.25
N PHE A 604 19.12 7.08 -5.18
CA PHE A 604 20.09 8.18 -5.27
C PHE A 604 21.04 8.20 -4.08
N LEU A 605 20.52 8.15 -2.85
CA LEU A 605 21.40 8.11 -1.68
C LEU A 605 22.29 6.88 -1.69
N THR A 606 21.74 5.72 -2.08
CA THR A 606 22.50 4.48 -2.15
C THR A 606 23.67 4.61 -3.12
N VAL A 607 23.43 5.09 -4.34
CA VAL A 607 24.48 5.19 -5.36
C VAL A 607 25.49 6.29 -5.03
N GLU A 608 25.06 7.49 -4.63
CA GLU A 608 25.98 8.55 -4.18
C GLU A 608 26.89 8.07 -3.05
N TYR A 609 26.31 7.38 -2.06
CA TYR A 609 27.04 6.82 -0.94
C TYR A 609 28.09 5.80 -1.40
N LEU A 610 27.68 4.83 -2.23
CA LEU A 610 28.57 3.80 -2.74
C LEU A 610 29.70 4.38 -3.59
N MET A 611 29.44 5.43 -4.39
CA MET A 611 30.48 6.07 -5.18
C MET A 611 31.56 6.71 -4.31
N GLN A 612 31.17 7.46 -3.27
CA GLN A 612 32.11 8.04 -2.33
C GLN A 612 32.84 6.99 -1.50
N LEU A 613 32.13 5.92 -1.11
CA LEU A 613 32.73 4.80 -0.39
C LEU A 613 33.79 4.09 -1.24
N PHE A 614 33.52 3.86 -2.53
CA PHE A 614 34.43 3.15 -3.43
C PHE A 614 35.79 3.83 -3.57
N GLU A 615 35.87 5.16 -3.50
CA GLU A 615 37.16 5.88 -3.56
C GLU A 615 38.07 5.58 -2.35
N ARG A 616 37.49 5.23 -1.21
CA ARG A 616 38.18 5.01 0.08
C ARG A 616 38.05 3.58 0.62
N PHE A 617 37.42 2.67 -0.14
CA PHE A 617 37.07 1.35 0.37
C PHE A 617 38.27 0.42 0.40
N GLU A 618 38.51 -0.15 1.57
CA GLU A 618 39.44 -1.27 1.78
C GLU A 618 38.72 -2.40 2.52
N ALA A 619 38.78 -3.60 1.96
CA ALA A 619 38.17 -4.78 2.55
C ALA A 619 38.97 -5.22 3.80
N ASN A 620 38.37 -5.07 4.98
CA ASN A 620 38.90 -5.56 6.25
C ASN A 620 37.77 -5.83 7.25
N ASP A 621 38.08 -6.48 8.38
CA ASP A 621 37.08 -6.88 9.39
C ASP A 621 36.32 -5.69 9.98
N THR A 622 37.02 -4.56 10.20
CA THR A 622 36.38 -3.33 10.68
C THR A 622 35.41 -2.75 9.66
N MET A 623 35.74 -2.79 8.37
CA MET A 623 34.85 -2.36 7.30
C MET A 623 33.67 -3.30 7.14
N SER A 624 33.86 -4.62 7.29
CA SER A 624 32.75 -5.58 7.31
C SER A 624 31.76 -5.27 8.44
N ALA A 625 32.28 -4.96 9.62
CA ALA A 625 31.47 -4.50 10.75
C ALA A 625 30.72 -3.20 10.48
N THR A 626 31.39 -2.21 9.90
CA THR A 626 30.77 -0.93 9.53
C THR A 626 29.69 -1.12 8.46
N MET A 627 29.94 -1.92 7.43
CA MET A 627 28.98 -2.15 6.35
C MET A 627 27.74 -2.90 6.82
N ALA A 628 27.90 -3.89 7.70
CA ALA A 628 26.75 -4.55 8.32
C ALA A 628 25.85 -3.54 9.04
N PHE A 629 26.45 -2.59 9.75
CA PHE A 629 25.70 -1.51 10.40
C PHE A 629 25.01 -0.61 9.38
N VAL A 630 25.77 -0.08 8.40
CA VAL A 630 25.27 0.85 7.39
C VAL A 630 24.10 0.26 6.61
N LEU A 631 24.17 -1.01 6.20
CA LEU A 631 23.10 -1.71 5.50
C LEU A 631 21.78 -1.68 6.28
N GLY A 632 21.82 -1.89 7.60
CA GLY A 632 20.63 -1.81 8.45
C GLY A 632 20.03 -0.40 8.55
N THR A 633 20.81 0.65 8.29
CA THR A 633 20.33 2.03 8.39
C THR A 633 19.42 2.45 7.22
N PHE A 634 19.46 1.72 6.11
CA PHE A 634 18.58 1.92 4.95
C PHE A 634 17.17 1.33 5.13
N ILE A 635 16.92 0.64 6.24
CA ILE A 635 15.56 0.25 6.64
C ILE A 635 14.80 1.49 7.12
N ASP A 636 13.52 1.59 6.76
CA ASP A 636 12.63 2.65 7.29
C ASP A 636 11.66 2.02 8.29
N GLU A 637 11.96 2.13 9.58
CA GLU A 637 11.09 1.65 10.67
C GLU A 637 10.10 2.70 11.19
N ARG A 638 10.05 3.92 10.61
CA ARG A 638 9.27 5.03 11.19
C ARG A 638 7.75 4.80 11.17
N GLU A 639 7.23 3.94 10.31
CA GLU A 639 5.81 3.53 10.35
C GLU A 639 5.52 2.49 11.45
N LEU A 640 6.56 1.83 11.96
CA LEU A 640 6.45 0.69 12.87
C LEU A 640 6.78 1.03 14.33
N ASN A 641 7.64 2.04 14.54
CA ASN A 641 8.16 2.43 15.86
C ASN A 641 7.57 3.74 16.43
N LYS A 642 6.51 4.31 15.83
CA LYS A 642 5.85 5.53 16.35
C LYS A 642 5.27 5.41 17.76
N GLU A 643 5.28 4.22 18.37
CA GLU A 643 4.87 4.05 19.76
C GLU A 643 5.99 4.23 20.80
N GLU A 644 7.29 4.20 20.45
CA GLU A 644 8.35 4.19 21.49
C GLU A 644 9.63 4.98 21.13
N SER A 645 10.03 5.82 22.09
CA SER A 645 11.31 6.54 22.30
C SER A 645 11.54 7.90 21.60
N ASP A 646 11.09 8.94 22.30
CA ASP A 646 11.68 10.30 22.32
C ASP A 646 12.66 10.40 23.50
N ASP A 647 13.50 9.38 23.69
CA ASP A 647 14.58 9.42 24.67
C ASP A 647 15.75 10.12 23.99
N GLY A 648 15.82 11.45 24.12
CA GLY A 648 16.78 12.36 23.47
C GLY A 648 18.28 12.14 23.73
N GLN A 649 18.72 10.91 23.98
CA GLN A 649 20.11 10.47 23.81
C GLN A 649 20.43 10.22 22.34
N SER A 650 21.61 10.66 21.91
CA SER A 650 22.12 10.35 20.58
C SER A 650 22.26 8.83 20.44
N PHE A 651 21.70 8.23 19.39
CA PHE A 651 21.83 6.80 19.11
C PHE A 651 23.29 6.32 19.20
N VAL A 652 24.24 7.14 18.76
CA VAL A 652 25.67 6.87 18.81
C VAL A 652 26.15 6.57 20.24
N GLU A 653 25.59 7.22 21.25
CA GLU A 653 25.89 6.95 22.66
C GLU A 653 25.41 5.56 23.08
N LYS A 654 24.21 5.15 22.65
CA LYS A 654 23.71 3.78 22.83
C LYS A 654 24.60 2.77 22.11
N PHE A 655 25.00 3.03 20.88
CA PHE A 655 25.89 2.16 20.10
C PHE A 655 27.26 1.96 20.77
N LYS A 656 27.83 3.03 21.37
CA LYS A 656 29.08 2.98 22.15
C LYS A 656 29.01 2.02 23.34
N THR A 657 27.84 1.81 23.93
CA THR A 657 27.66 0.82 25.01
C THR A 657 27.61 -0.62 24.49
N ILE A 658 27.27 -0.82 23.22
CA ILE A 658 27.04 -2.13 22.61
C ILE A 658 28.31 -2.69 21.97
N VAL A 659 29.14 -1.80 21.41
CA VAL A 659 30.34 -2.13 20.65
C VAL A 659 31.59 -1.61 21.35
N SER A 660 32.51 -2.51 21.69
CA SER A 660 33.76 -2.14 22.39
C SER A 660 34.90 -1.71 21.46
N ASN A 661 34.79 -1.96 20.15
CA ASN A 661 35.84 -1.63 19.18
C ASN A 661 35.69 -0.16 18.74
N SER A 662 36.63 0.69 19.18
CA SER A 662 36.63 2.13 18.87
C SER A 662 36.76 2.44 17.39
N TYR A 663 37.47 1.61 16.61
CA TYR A 663 37.58 1.79 15.16
C TYR A 663 36.22 1.60 14.47
N VAL A 664 35.46 0.58 14.87
CA VAL A 664 34.11 0.34 14.32
C VAL A 664 33.17 1.50 14.66
N ILE A 665 33.22 1.99 15.91
CA ILE A 665 32.41 3.15 16.34
C ILE A 665 32.74 4.38 15.48
N ASN A 666 34.03 4.73 15.38
CA ASN A 666 34.47 5.91 14.63
C ASN A 666 34.08 5.81 13.16
N ASN A 667 34.23 4.63 12.54
CA ASN A 667 33.81 4.40 11.16
C ASN A 667 32.29 4.53 11.01
N VAL A 668 31.49 3.97 11.91
CA VAL A 668 30.03 4.10 11.86
C VAL A 668 29.59 5.56 12.02
N GLU A 669 30.18 6.30 12.97
CA GLU A 669 29.91 7.74 13.12
C GLU A 669 30.25 8.52 11.85
N TYR A 670 31.39 8.22 11.24
CA TYR A 670 31.81 8.83 9.99
C TYR A 670 30.82 8.52 8.86
N GLU A 671 30.49 7.25 8.61
CA GLU A 671 29.58 6.86 7.53
C GLU A 671 28.14 7.40 7.73
N LEU A 672 27.66 7.51 8.97
CA LEU A 672 26.37 8.16 9.27
C LEU A 672 26.38 9.66 8.95
N ASN A 673 27.48 10.35 9.24
CA ASN A 673 27.63 11.75 8.87
C ASN A 673 27.69 11.92 7.35
N GLU A 674 28.41 11.05 6.64
CA GLU A 674 28.45 11.06 5.18
C GLU A 674 27.06 10.83 4.57
N LEU A 675 26.33 9.82 5.03
CA LEU A 675 24.95 9.58 4.59
C LEU A 675 24.04 10.79 4.85
N LYS A 676 24.19 11.46 5.99
CA LYS A 676 23.45 12.67 6.32
C LYS A 676 23.82 13.84 5.40
N ASN A 677 25.11 14.04 5.13
CA ASN A 677 25.58 15.10 4.24
C ASN A 677 25.04 14.88 2.81
N ILE A 678 25.12 13.64 2.30
CA ILE A 678 24.57 13.27 0.99
C ILE A 678 23.05 13.48 0.97
N TYR A 679 22.35 13.07 2.03
CA TYR A 679 20.91 13.30 2.18
C TYR A 679 20.57 14.78 2.04
N GLU A 680 21.24 15.63 2.82
CA GLU A 680 20.97 17.08 2.86
C GLU A 680 21.26 17.73 1.50
N LYS A 681 22.33 17.31 0.81
CA LYS A 681 22.63 17.73 -0.57
C LYS A 681 21.50 17.37 -1.53
N LEU A 682 21.08 16.09 -1.53
CA LEU A 682 20.02 15.60 -2.43
C LEU A 682 18.65 16.25 -2.16
N ALA A 683 18.35 16.57 -0.90
CA ALA A 683 17.08 17.19 -0.50
C ALA A 683 17.05 18.71 -0.78
N ASN A 684 18.13 19.44 -0.45
CA ASN A 684 18.13 20.90 -0.51
C ASN A 684 18.58 21.44 -1.87
N GLU A 685 19.70 20.95 -2.38
CA GLU A 685 20.34 21.51 -3.59
C GLU A 685 19.69 20.95 -4.85
N GLU A 686 19.42 19.64 -4.86
CA GLU A 686 18.99 18.94 -6.08
C GLU A 686 17.50 18.59 -6.11
N ARG A 687 16.81 18.70 -4.96
CA ARG A 687 15.38 18.41 -4.78
C ARG A 687 14.96 17.04 -5.32
N LEU A 688 15.87 16.07 -5.34
CA LEU A 688 15.57 14.68 -5.70
C LEU A 688 14.85 13.94 -4.57
N ARG A 689 14.82 14.52 -3.36
CA ARG A 689 14.20 13.93 -2.17
C ARG A 689 13.29 14.92 -1.46
N ASP A 690 12.29 14.37 -0.79
CA ASP A 690 11.54 15.11 0.22
C ASP A 690 12.45 15.42 1.43
N GLY A 691 12.13 16.46 2.20
CA GLY A 691 12.95 16.86 3.36
C GLY A 691 12.91 15.88 4.54
N SER A 692 12.26 14.72 4.43
CA SER A 692 12.02 13.80 5.56
C SER A 692 13.02 12.64 5.62
N MET A 693 14.09 12.78 6.42
CA MET A 693 15.14 11.76 6.48
C MET A 693 14.61 10.38 6.90
N LYS A 694 14.77 9.39 6.01
CA LYS A 694 14.24 8.02 6.15
C LYS A 694 15.21 6.99 6.71
N LEU A 695 16.38 7.42 7.19
CA LEU A 695 17.39 6.53 7.77
C LEU A 695 17.04 6.20 9.22
N THR A 696 17.13 4.93 9.59
CA THR A 696 16.98 4.48 10.99
C THR A 696 18.25 3.77 11.47
N PRO A 697 19.21 4.50 12.08
CA PRO A 697 20.45 3.92 12.60
C PRO A 697 20.24 2.77 13.59
N ASP A 698 19.13 2.79 14.33
CA ASP A 698 18.76 1.78 15.32
C ASP A 698 18.81 0.36 14.76
N PHE A 699 18.28 0.14 13.55
CA PHE A 699 18.28 -1.18 12.93
C PHE A 699 19.68 -1.62 12.46
N GLY A 700 20.60 -0.69 12.23
CA GLY A 700 22.01 -0.98 11.96
C GLY A 700 22.68 -1.77 13.09
N ALA A 701 22.33 -1.49 14.35
CA ALA A 701 22.85 -2.24 15.49
C ALA A 701 22.39 -3.71 15.48
N TYR A 702 21.14 -3.96 15.09
CA TYR A 702 20.60 -5.32 14.96
C TYR A 702 21.37 -6.09 13.87
N VAL A 703 21.58 -5.50 12.70
CA VAL A 703 22.33 -6.15 11.60
C VAL A 703 23.77 -6.43 11.98
N TYR A 704 24.47 -5.48 12.61
CA TYR A 704 25.83 -5.68 13.10
C TYR A 704 25.91 -6.83 14.11
N LEU A 705 25.09 -6.81 15.15
CA LEU A 705 25.12 -7.86 16.18
C LEU A 705 24.70 -9.23 15.63
N TRP A 706 23.79 -9.25 14.67
CA TRP A 706 23.33 -10.47 14.02
C TRP A 706 24.39 -11.06 13.09
N THR A 707 25.02 -10.27 12.23
CA THR A 707 25.91 -10.81 11.18
C THR A 707 27.36 -10.92 11.65
N ILE A 708 27.83 -10.01 12.50
CA ILE A 708 29.24 -9.93 12.92
C ILE A 708 29.46 -10.59 14.28
N LYS A 709 28.50 -10.45 15.21
CA LYS A 709 28.56 -11.10 16.53
C LYS A 709 27.80 -12.42 16.59
N GLU A 710 27.06 -12.76 15.52
CA GLU A 710 26.33 -14.02 15.37
C GLU A 710 25.39 -14.32 16.55
N LEU A 711 24.90 -13.27 17.22
CA LEU A 711 23.98 -13.41 18.35
C LEU A 711 22.65 -13.99 17.89
N SER A 712 22.06 -14.88 18.68
CA SER A 712 20.67 -15.31 18.50
C SER A 712 19.71 -14.14 18.72
N TYR A 713 18.49 -14.25 18.21
CA TYR A 713 17.50 -13.17 18.37
C TYR A 713 17.22 -12.87 19.86
N SER A 714 17.12 -13.90 20.70
CA SER A 714 16.93 -13.74 22.15
C SER A 714 18.03 -12.91 22.81
N GLN A 715 19.29 -13.11 22.40
CA GLN A 715 20.44 -12.33 22.90
C GLN A 715 20.41 -10.88 22.38
N LEU A 716 19.92 -10.65 21.16
CA LEU A 716 19.73 -9.28 20.63
C LEU A 716 18.73 -8.50 21.48
N VAL A 717 17.58 -9.09 21.79
CA VAL A 717 16.53 -8.47 22.60
C VAL A 717 17.05 -8.11 23.98
N GLU A 718 17.78 -9.02 24.64
CA GLU A 718 18.40 -8.76 25.94
C GLU A 718 19.38 -7.59 25.89
N LYS A 719 20.21 -7.53 24.83
CA LYS A 719 21.28 -6.54 24.71
C LYS A 719 20.79 -5.15 24.29
N LEU A 720 19.75 -5.08 23.47
CA LEU A 720 19.22 -3.83 22.90
C LEU A 720 18.00 -3.29 23.67
N GLY A 721 17.53 -3.99 24.72
CA GLY A 721 16.39 -3.56 25.53
C GLY A 721 15.04 -3.69 24.82
N GLY A 722 14.89 -4.77 24.02
CA GLY A 722 14.05 -4.84 22.84
C GLY A 722 12.57 -4.43 22.95
N THR A 723 12.13 -3.70 21.92
CA THR A 723 10.75 -3.31 21.63
C THR A 723 10.29 -3.80 20.25
N LEU A 724 11.22 -4.32 19.45
CA LEU A 724 10.98 -4.77 18.08
C LEU A 724 10.38 -6.17 18.04
N TYR A 725 9.18 -6.30 17.48
CA TYR A 725 8.52 -7.58 17.22
C TYR A 725 9.37 -8.52 16.33
N GLU A 726 9.33 -9.82 16.63
CA GLU A 726 10.08 -10.87 15.89
C GLU A 726 9.77 -10.83 14.39
N GLY A 727 8.49 -10.71 14.00
CA GLY A 727 8.10 -10.67 12.60
C GLY A 727 8.57 -9.41 11.87
N ASN A 728 8.70 -8.28 12.58
CA ASN A 728 9.30 -7.07 12.01
C ASN A 728 10.79 -7.27 11.78
N PHE A 729 11.48 -7.83 12.78
CA PHE A 729 12.90 -8.14 12.66
C PHE A 729 13.17 -9.05 11.45
N VAL A 730 12.41 -10.12 11.29
CA VAL A 730 12.52 -11.02 10.13
C VAL A 730 12.28 -10.28 8.81
N LYS A 731 11.19 -9.49 8.72
CA LYS A 731 10.89 -8.72 7.51
C LYS A 731 12.03 -7.74 7.16
N ASN A 732 12.56 -7.04 8.15
CA ASN A 732 13.61 -6.05 7.94
C ASN A 732 14.94 -6.72 7.60
N MET A 733 15.27 -7.87 8.19
CA MET A 733 16.44 -8.66 7.80
C MET A 733 16.34 -9.17 6.36
N LEU A 734 15.18 -9.67 5.92
CA LEU A 734 14.97 -10.07 4.52
C LEU A 734 15.09 -8.87 3.57
N LYS A 735 14.64 -7.69 3.99
CA LYS A 735 14.85 -6.46 3.23
C LYS A 735 16.34 -6.10 3.13
N VAL A 736 17.10 -6.19 4.23
CA VAL A 736 18.56 -6.01 4.20
C VAL A 736 19.23 -7.03 3.27
N HIS A 737 18.78 -8.29 3.27
CA HIS A 737 19.26 -9.31 2.36
C HIS A 737 19.08 -8.91 0.88
N ASN A 738 17.93 -8.31 0.54
CA ASN A 738 17.67 -7.84 -0.83
C ASN A 738 18.49 -6.57 -1.16
N ILE A 739 18.68 -5.65 -0.20
CA ILE A 739 19.59 -4.50 -0.36
C ILE A 739 21.02 -4.97 -0.64
N CYS A 740 21.50 -6.01 0.05
CA CYS A 740 22.81 -6.60 -0.25
C CYS A 740 22.91 -7.09 -1.69
N GLU A 741 21.84 -7.68 -2.25
CA GLU A 741 21.81 -8.11 -3.65
C GLU A 741 21.94 -6.92 -4.60
N GLU A 742 21.20 -5.86 -4.36
CA GLU A 742 21.28 -4.62 -5.14
C GLU A 742 22.66 -3.98 -5.06
N TRP A 743 23.28 -3.95 -3.88
CA TRP A 743 24.62 -3.39 -3.67
C TRP A 743 25.71 -4.20 -4.38
N LYS A 744 25.60 -5.53 -4.42
CA LYS A 744 26.48 -6.38 -5.22
C LYS A 744 26.32 -6.08 -6.72
N ASN A 745 25.09 -5.90 -7.21
CA ASN A 745 24.87 -5.54 -8.62
C ASN A 745 25.52 -4.19 -8.96
N VAL A 746 25.46 -3.20 -8.06
CA VAL A 746 26.21 -1.94 -8.22
C VAL A 746 27.72 -2.19 -8.24
N ALA A 747 28.22 -3.02 -7.32
CA ALA A 747 29.64 -3.38 -7.29
C ALA A 747 30.10 -4.03 -8.61
N ASP A 748 29.29 -4.89 -9.20
CA ASP A 748 29.58 -5.53 -10.49
C ASP A 748 29.63 -4.52 -11.64
N ILE A 749 28.70 -3.55 -11.68
CA ILE A 749 28.73 -2.43 -12.65
C ILE A 749 30.05 -1.67 -12.58
N TYR A 750 30.57 -1.45 -11.37
CA TYR A 750 31.80 -0.70 -11.11
C TYR A 750 33.05 -1.58 -10.99
N GLN A 751 32.94 -2.88 -11.27
CA GLN A 751 34.04 -3.85 -11.19
C GLN A 751 34.76 -3.84 -9.83
N ARG A 752 33.97 -3.89 -8.75
CA ARG A 752 34.42 -3.93 -7.34
C ARG A 752 34.19 -5.30 -6.69
N PRO A 753 34.95 -6.35 -7.10
CA PRO A 753 34.77 -7.70 -6.55
C PRO A 753 35.16 -7.79 -5.07
N ASP A 754 36.04 -6.90 -4.59
CA ASP A 754 36.43 -6.77 -3.19
C ASP A 754 35.24 -6.35 -2.31
N PHE A 755 34.49 -5.34 -2.75
CA PHE A 755 33.25 -4.91 -2.08
C PHE A 755 32.15 -5.96 -2.21
N ALA A 756 31.92 -6.49 -3.41
CA ALA A 756 30.92 -7.54 -3.65
C ALA A 756 31.15 -8.76 -2.75
N GLY A 757 32.40 -9.21 -2.61
CA GLY A 757 32.77 -10.31 -1.72
C GLY A 757 32.48 -10.01 -0.26
N LEU A 758 32.80 -8.79 0.21
CA LEU A 758 32.50 -8.37 1.58
C LEU A 758 30.99 -8.33 1.86
N ILE A 759 30.19 -7.76 0.96
CA ILE A 759 28.73 -7.71 1.09
C ILE A 759 28.12 -9.11 1.01
N SER A 760 28.62 -9.99 0.13
CA SER A 760 28.20 -11.39 0.04
C SER A 760 28.44 -12.14 1.36
N ASN A 761 29.55 -11.89 2.03
CA ASN A 761 29.84 -12.49 3.34
C ASN A 761 28.85 -12.02 4.42
N ILE A 762 28.40 -10.76 4.37
CA ILE A 762 27.36 -10.27 5.28
C ILE A 762 26.00 -10.90 4.92
N GLN A 763 25.64 -10.89 3.64
CA GLN A 763 24.36 -11.38 3.13
C GLN A 763 24.11 -12.86 3.52
N THR A 764 25.10 -13.72 3.34
CA THR A 764 25.01 -15.15 3.67
C THR A 764 24.78 -15.42 5.17
N LYS A 765 25.17 -14.49 6.04
CA LYS A 765 24.94 -14.58 7.50
C LYS A 765 23.59 -14.02 7.97
N ILE A 766 22.82 -13.39 7.08
CA ILE A 766 21.49 -12.86 7.42
C ILE A 766 20.49 -13.99 7.64
N ILE A 767 20.48 -14.98 6.74
CA ILE A 767 19.51 -16.08 6.74
C ILE A 767 19.96 -17.15 7.75
N ARG A 768 19.47 -17.08 8.98
CA ARG A 768 19.72 -18.07 10.05
C ARG A 768 18.71 -17.94 11.19
N ASP A 769 18.69 -18.90 12.11
CA ASP A 769 17.84 -18.87 13.32
C ASP A 769 16.37 -18.55 12.94
N ILE A 770 15.78 -17.44 13.40
CA ILE A 770 14.39 -17.07 13.08
C ILE A 770 14.19 -16.43 11.69
N VAL A 771 15.27 -16.03 11.01
CA VAL A 771 15.23 -15.38 9.70
C VAL A 771 15.36 -16.47 8.64
N ILE A 772 14.20 -16.95 8.15
CA ILE A 772 14.09 -17.99 7.13
C ILE A 772 13.26 -17.49 5.94
N CYS A 773 13.56 -18.01 4.76
CA CYS A 773 12.73 -17.82 3.55
C CYS A 773 11.69 -18.92 3.36
N ASP A 774 11.74 -19.98 4.17
CA ASP A 774 10.83 -21.11 4.01
C ASP A 774 9.37 -20.70 4.26
N SER A 775 8.49 -21.26 3.44
CA SER A 775 7.05 -21.11 3.54
C SER A 775 6.38 -22.48 3.60
N LEU A 776 5.34 -22.57 4.41
CA LEU A 776 4.44 -23.71 4.52
C LEU A 776 3.79 -24.06 3.17
N TYR A 777 3.61 -23.06 2.30
CA TYR A 777 2.95 -23.23 1.01
C TYR A 777 3.88 -23.63 -0.15
N ILE A 778 5.20 -23.64 0.06
CA ILE A 778 6.20 -23.86 -1.01
C ILE A 778 6.85 -25.25 -0.93
N GLN A 779 7.01 -25.78 0.29
CA GLN A 779 7.63 -27.09 0.54
C GLN A 779 6.62 -28.16 1.01
N SER A 780 5.36 -28.04 0.59
CA SER A 780 4.27 -28.96 0.95
C SER A 780 4.12 -30.13 -0.01
#